data_AF-A0AAE6BZF0-F1
#
_entry.id   AF-A0AAE6BZF0-F1
#
_cell.length_a   1.000
_cell.length_b   1.000
_cell.length_c   1.000
_cell.angle_alpha   90.00
_cell.angle_beta   90.00
_cell.angle_gamma   90.00
#
_symmetry.space_group_name_H-M   'P 1'
#
loop_
_entity.id
_entity.type
_entity.pdbx_description
1 polymer ?
#
loop_
_entity_poly.entity_id
_entity_poly.type
_entity_poly.pdbx_seq_one_letter_code
_entity_poly.pdbx_strand_id
1 'polypeptide(L)'
;MKNAIISLFLLFIAVQYVAAQKKVIKIACIGNSITYGVGTRNPAKDSYPAVLGQMLGDGYEVRNFGVSARTMLMKGDNPYMKEERYRQALDYNPDIVTIKLGTNDTKPQNWRYKSDFKKDMETMIRTLRALPSKPEIYLCYPIPAYAVQWGINDSIIVHGVMPVINRLAAKYGLKVIDLHTPLTGMKECFADNVHPNEKAAVRIAQAIYRQLTGEEPPAHVSQPFPGLKGKWKGFDQYTFAYQDREAIVVCPKHAATGNPWIWRPAFFGAFASVDEELLRRGFHVAYYDLTHLYGSPRARKSGTDFYWNMVRMYGLSPKVTLEGFSRGGLFAYNWAADHPDKVACIYVDAPVCNVFSWPGRSPENAGLWKGLLEEWGLTDDQMNSFSGNPIDRLKPLADAGIPVICVCGDSDKVVPFSENSAIVRQRYTAMGAPFELILKPGVDHHPHSLSDPAPVVDFIIRHQPGYEAKQCYTLRGDYRNSYQMFEKERVGTVAFLGGSITEMKGWRDMICEDLKQRFPYTKFTFIDAGIPSMGSTPGAFRLADDVLSKAKVDLLFVEAAVNDDTNGFNAIEQVRGMEGIVRHALLSNPSMDIMMLHFIYDPFIPKLDGGQMPDVILNHERVANHYLIPSVNLATEIAARMREGEFNWEQFGGTHPKPLGHAYYAATINKVLDEIYASCVAAGPAVKPHVLPAVPLDGYSYTNGKLVDIRQAHINKGWQLVPSWTPRLIAETRPGFVDVPMLETDRPGAKLTLDFEGTAVGIFCVSGPAAGILEYSIDGAPFKKLDTFTAWSGGLYIPWVYMFDTELPKGKHRLMFRMSKDHHPQSKGTACQIRQFVVNE
;
A
#
# COMPACT_ATOMS: atom_id res chain seq x y z
N MET A 1 -2.47 39.36 -22.42
CA MET A 1 -1.46 38.95 -23.44
C MET A 1 -0.54 37.81 -22.97
N LYS A 2 -0.17 37.69 -21.69
CA LYS A 2 0.63 36.56 -21.19
C LYS A 2 -0.05 35.18 -21.27
N ASN A 3 -1.38 35.10 -21.15
CA ASN A 3 -2.13 33.83 -21.24
C ASN A 3 -2.29 33.31 -22.69
N ALA A 4 -2.22 34.19 -23.68
CA ALA A 4 -2.23 33.82 -25.10
C ALA A 4 -0.86 33.25 -25.54
N ILE A 5 0.24 33.74 -24.94
CA ILE A 5 1.60 33.28 -25.23
C ILE A 5 1.88 31.91 -24.60
N ILE A 6 1.31 31.60 -23.43
CA ILE A 6 1.42 30.26 -22.79
C ILE A 6 0.57 29.22 -23.54
N SER A 7 -0.60 29.62 -24.07
CA SER A 7 -1.42 28.75 -24.94
C SER A 7 -0.76 28.49 -26.29
N LEU A 8 -0.04 29.48 -26.85
CA LEU A 8 0.79 29.29 -28.05
C LEU A 8 2.04 28.42 -27.77
N PHE A 9 2.61 28.47 -26.56
CA PHE A 9 3.75 27.64 -26.16
C PHE A 9 3.37 26.17 -25.94
N LEU A 10 2.17 25.89 -25.42
CA LEU A 10 1.61 24.54 -25.34
C LEU A 10 1.23 23.99 -26.72
N LEU A 11 0.77 24.86 -27.63
CA LEU A 11 0.56 24.50 -29.04
C LEU A 11 1.90 24.23 -29.77
N PHE A 12 2.97 24.93 -29.41
CA PHE A 12 4.32 24.72 -29.98
C PHE A 12 5.00 23.45 -29.45
N ILE A 13 4.79 23.09 -28.17
CA ILE A 13 5.27 21.82 -27.60
C ILE A 13 4.48 20.62 -28.16
N ALA A 14 3.19 20.80 -28.49
CA ALA A 14 2.40 19.79 -29.21
C ALA A 14 2.83 19.61 -30.68
N VAL A 15 3.35 20.66 -31.33
CA VAL A 15 3.78 20.61 -32.75
C VAL A 15 5.24 20.17 -32.93
N GLN A 16 6.12 20.36 -31.93
CA GLN A 16 7.49 19.84 -31.98
C GLN A 16 7.64 18.36 -31.55
N TYR A 17 6.56 17.73 -31.07
CA TYR A 17 6.49 16.27 -30.89
C TYR A 17 5.97 15.52 -32.13
N VAL A 18 5.84 16.18 -33.28
CA VAL A 18 5.83 15.48 -34.57
C VAL A 18 7.28 15.19 -34.99
N ALA A 19 8.03 14.51 -34.11
CA ALA A 19 9.10 13.66 -34.61
C ALA A 19 8.43 12.71 -35.61
N ALA A 20 9.00 12.54 -36.81
CA ALA A 20 8.48 11.66 -37.85
C ALA A 20 8.10 10.31 -37.24
N GLN A 21 6.81 10.13 -36.93
CA GLN A 21 6.35 8.96 -36.21
C GLN A 21 6.52 7.82 -37.19
N LYS A 22 7.47 6.94 -36.90
CA LYS A 22 7.83 5.82 -37.76
C LYS A 22 6.53 5.07 -38.05
N LYS A 23 6.12 5.01 -39.33
CA LYS A 23 4.86 4.36 -39.72
C LYS A 23 4.90 2.92 -39.22
N VAL A 24 4.04 2.59 -38.25
CA VAL A 24 3.91 1.23 -37.72
C VAL A 24 3.34 0.33 -38.83
N ILE A 25 4.01 -0.77 -39.11
CA ILE A 25 3.61 -1.74 -40.15
C ILE A 25 2.58 -2.69 -39.55
N LYS A 26 1.38 -2.71 -40.11
CA LYS A 26 0.27 -3.56 -39.66
C LYS A 26 0.31 -4.93 -40.29
N ILE A 27 0.34 -5.99 -39.48
CA ILE A 27 0.37 -7.39 -39.93
C ILE A 27 -0.90 -8.12 -39.49
N ALA A 28 -1.68 -8.61 -40.44
CA ALA A 28 -2.82 -9.50 -40.17
C ALA A 28 -2.42 -10.97 -40.35
N CYS A 29 -2.47 -11.74 -39.27
CA CYS A 29 -2.29 -13.19 -39.31
C CYS A 29 -3.66 -13.90 -39.45
N ILE A 30 -4.03 -14.29 -40.67
CA ILE A 30 -5.28 -15.00 -40.98
C ILE A 30 -5.07 -16.51 -40.92
N GLY A 31 -5.95 -17.22 -40.21
CA GLY A 31 -5.89 -18.68 -40.19
C GLY A 31 -6.91 -19.36 -39.29
N ASN A 32 -6.66 -20.64 -39.04
CA ASN A 32 -7.55 -21.52 -38.27
C ASN A 32 -7.14 -21.61 -36.78
N SER A 33 -7.49 -22.71 -36.10
CA SER A 33 -7.16 -22.98 -34.69
C SER A 33 -5.67 -22.88 -34.37
N ILE A 34 -4.80 -23.24 -35.32
CA ILE A 34 -3.35 -23.13 -35.17
C ILE A 34 -2.92 -21.65 -35.12
N THR A 35 -3.54 -20.80 -35.94
CA THR A 35 -3.30 -19.35 -35.89
C THR A 35 -3.89 -18.73 -34.63
N TYR A 36 -5.07 -19.17 -34.22
CA TYR A 36 -5.66 -18.76 -32.95
C TYR A 36 -4.73 -19.04 -31.77
N GLY A 37 -4.00 -20.17 -31.82
CA GLY A 37 -3.06 -20.60 -30.78
C GLY A 37 -3.57 -21.77 -29.94
N VAL A 38 -4.53 -22.57 -30.44
CA VAL A 38 -4.87 -23.85 -29.80
C VAL A 38 -3.60 -24.69 -29.68
N GLY A 39 -3.37 -25.26 -28.49
CA GLY A 39 -2.17 -26.01 -28.16
C GLY A 39 -1.17 -25.25 -27.28
N THR A 40 -1.29 -23.92 -27.18
CA THR A 40 -0.48 -23.10 -26.26
C THR A 40 -1.22 -22.79 -24.96
N ARG A 41 -0.48 -22.55 -23.87
CA ARG A 41 -1.04 -22.21 -22.55
C ARG A 41 -1.79 -20.88 -22.55
N ASN A 42 -1.20 -19.84 -23.15
CA ASN A 42 -1.84 -18.53 -23.27
C ASN A 42 -1.75 -18.01 -24.72
N PRO A 43 -2.80 -18.18 -25.54
CA PRO A 43 -2.76 -17.75 -26.95
C PRO A 43 -2.46 -16.26 -27.17
N ALA A 44 -2.82 -15.37 -26.23
CA ALA A 44 -2.52 -13.94 -26.36
C ALA A 44 -1.02 -13.64 -26.25
N LYS A 45 -0.24 -14.55 -25.65
CA LYS A 45 1.20 -14.41 -25.40
C LYS A 45 2.04 -15.39 -26.21
N ASP A 46 1.57 -16.62 -26.35
CA ASP A 46 2.35 -17.77 -26.77
C ASP A 46 1.97 -18.29 -28.17
N SER A 47 0.88 -17.78 -28.77
CA SER A 47 0.56 -18.13 -30.17
C SER A 47 1.63 -17.59 -31.12
N TYR A 48 1.81 -18.23 -32.28
CA TYR A 48 2.84 -17.76 -33.22
C TYR A 48 2.65 -16.30 -33.66
N PRO A 49 1.42 -15.74 -33.83
CA PRO A 49 1.28 -14.32 -34.12
C PRO A 49 1.73 -13.43 -32.95
N ALA A 50 1.46 -13.84 -31.70
CA ALA A 50 1.91 -13.12 -30.52
C ALA A 50 3.44 -13.14 -30.39
N VAL A 51 4.06 -14.30 -30.58
CA VAL A 51 5.52 -14.46 -30.58
C VAL A 51 6.16 -13.68 -31.73
N LEU A 52 5.55 -13.67 -32.92
CA LEU A 52 6.02 -12.89 -34.06
C LEU A 52 6.02 -11.39 -33.75
N GLY A 53 4.96 -10.88 -33.12
CA GLY A 53 4.92 -9.48 -32.67
C GLY A 53 6.02 -9.14 -31.66
N GLN A 54 6.28 -10.05 -30.72
CA GLN A 54 7.38 -9.89 -29.75
C GLN A 54 8.77 -9.87 -30.42
N MET A 55 8.97 -10.63 -31.49
CA MET A 55 10.23 -10.63 -32.25
C MET A 55 10.40 -9.36 -33.11
N LEU A 56 9.32 -8.86 -33.71
CA LEU A 56 9.37 -7.75 -34.66
C LEU A 56 9.51 -6.37 -33.99
N GLY A 57 9.03 -6.22 -32.75
CA GLY A 57 9.22 -4.99 -31.99
C GLY A 57 8.19 -3.89 -32.29
N ASP A 58 8.49 -2.67 -31.82
CA ASP A 58 7.61 -1.49 -31.87
C ASP A 58 7.33 -0.95 -33.29
N GLY A 59 8.16 -1.32 -34.26
CA GLY A 59 7.95 -0.99 -35.67
C GLY A 59 6.75 -1.72 -36.31
N TYR A 60 6.19 -2.72 -35.64
CA TYR A 60 5.15 -3.59 -36.17
C TYR A 60 3.98 -3.75 -35.21
N GLU A 61 2.77 -3.82 -35.76
CA GLU A 61 1.58 -4.22 -35.03
C GLU A 61 1.07 -5.54 -35.62
N VAL A 62 1.29 -6.64 -34.89
CA VAL A 62 0.86 -7.98 -35.34
C VAL A 62 -0.45 -8.35 -34.66
N ARG A 63 -1.50 -8.58 -35.45
CA ARG A 63 -2.81 -8.99 -34.96
C ARG A 63 -3.16 -10.41 -35.38
N ASN A 64 -3.68 -11.18 -34.41
CA ASN A 64 -4.13 -12.54 -34.59
C ASN A 64 -5.61 -12.59 -35.02
N PHE A 65 -5.87 -12.96 -36.27
CA PHE A 65 -7.21 -13.15 -36.83
C PHE A 65 -7.58 -14.64 -36.95
N GLY A 66 -6.93 -15.52 -36.20
CA GLY A 66 -7.23 -16.95 -36.18
C GLY A 66 -8.63 -17.26 -35.64
N VAL A 67 -9.32 -18.21 -36.28
CA VAL A 67 -10.61 -18.75 -35.79
C VAL A 67 -10.60 -20.28 -35.85
N SER A 68 -10.91 -20.94 -34.75
CA SER A 68 -10.84 -22.40 -34.65
C SER A 68 -11.71 -23.14 -35.68
N ALA A 69 -11.21 -24.29 -36.14
CA ALA A 69 -11.87 -25.20 -37.09
C ALA A 69 -12.19 -24.66 -38.50
N ARG A 70 -11.81 -23.41 -38.84
CA ARG A 70 -12.20 -22.80 -40.12
C ARG A 70 -11.48 -23.33 -41.36
N THR A 71 -12.20 -23.31 -42.48
CA THR A 71 -11.79 -23.75 -43.82
C THR A 71 -11.62 -22.56 -44.77
N MET A 72 -10.80 -22.73 -45.81
CA MET A 72 -10.80 -21.83 -46.97
C MET A 72 -12.03 -22.06 -47.86
N LEU A 73 -12.47 -23.31 -47.98
CA LEU A 73 -13.62 -23.73 -48.78
C LEU A 73 -14.91 -23.07 -48.30
N MET A 74 -15.63 -22.44 -49.23
CA MET A 74 -16.94 -21.80 -49.00
C MET A 74 -18.10 -22.79 -48.88
N LYS A 75 -17.90 -24.01 -49.42
CA LYS A 75 -18.81 -25.16 -49.24
C LYS A 75 -18.37 -26.11 -48.12
N GLY A 76 -17.25 -25.81 -47.45
CA GLY A 76 -16.82 -26.56 -46.28
C GLY A 76 -17.77 -26.36 -45.09
N ASP A 77 -17.55 -27.15 -44.04
CA ASP A 77 -18.34 -27.10 -42.81
C ASP A 77 -18.27 -25.74 -42.10
N ASN A 78 -17.12 -25.06 -42.11
CA ASN A 78 -16.93 -23.77 -41.42
C ASN A 78 -16.10 -22.77 -42.26
N PRO A 79 -16.68 -22.11 -43.27
CA PRO A 79 -15.96 -21.18 -44.14
C PRO A 79 -15.46 -19.93 -43.42
N TYR A 80 -14.13 -19.69 -43.44
CA TYR A 80 -13.52 -18.54 -42.76
C TYR A 80 -14.03 -17.18 -43.27
N MET A 81 -14.26 -17.04 -44.58
CA MET A 81 -14.70 -15.77 -45.18
C MET A 81 -16.12 -15.34 -44.75
N LYS A 82 -16.85 -16.18 -44.00
CA LYS A 82 -18.15 -15.82 -43.41
C LYS A 82 -18.04 -15.29 -41.98
N GLU A 83 -16.86 -15.38 -41.37
CA GLU A 83 -16.63 -14.98 -39.98
C GLU A 83 -16.55 -13.47 -39.81
N GLU A 84 -17.01 -12.99 -38.65
CA GLU A 84 -16.80 -11.59 -38.26
C GLU A 84 -15.30 -11.25 -38.20
N ARG A 85 -14.46 -12.20 -37.75
CA ARG A 85 -13.01 -12.04 -37.70
C ARG A 85 -12.38 -11.74 -39.06
N TYR A 86 -12.97 -12.26 -40.14
CA TYR A 86 -12.52 -11.93 -41.50
C TYR A 86 -12.84 -10.48 -41.84
N ARG A 87 -14.04 -9.98 -41.48
CA ARG A 87 -14.39 -8.56 -41.65
C ARG A 87 -13.45 -7.67 -40.85
N GLN A 88 -13.19 -8.02 -39.59
CA GLN A 88 -12.22 -7.32 -38.74
C GLN A 88 -10.81 -7.27 -39.36
N ALA A 89 -10.37 -8.35 -40.04
CA ALA A 89 -9.08 -8.36 -40.74
C ALA A 89 -9.04 -7.43 -41.96
N LEU A 90 -10.17 -7.26 -42.66
CA LEU A 90 -10.31 -6.30 -43.76
C LEU A 90 -10.32 -4.86 -43.23
N ASP A 91 -11.11 -4.59 -42.20
CA ASP A 91 -11.26 -3.27 -41.58
C ASP A 91 -9.96 -2.80 -40.92
N TYR A 92 -9.12 -3.73 -40.46
CA TYR A 92 -7.79 -3.44 -39.94
C TYR A 92 -6.86 -2.78 -40.97
N ASN A 93 -7.19 -2.92 -42.28
CA ASN A 93 -6.46 -2.36 -43.41
C ASN A 93 -4.93 -2.58 -43.30
N PRO A 94 -4.48 -3.85 -43.19
CA PRO A 94 -3.09 -4.20 -42.88
C PRO A 94 -2.13 -3.84 -44.02
N ASP A 95 -0.85 -3.62 -43.71
CA ASP A 95 0.23 -3.49 -44.70
C ASP A 95 0.74 -4.86 -45.17
N ILE A 96 0.65 -5.89 -44.30
CA ILE A 96 1.09 -7.27 -44.58
C ILE A 96 0.01 -8.26 -44.14
N VAL A 97 -0.24 -9.30 -44.94
CA VAL A 97 -1.18 -10.38 -44.60
C VAL A 97 -0.51 -11.73 -44.75
N THR A 98 -0.58 -12.57 -43.70
CA THR A 98 -0.23 -13.99 -43.79
C THR A 98 -1.50 -14.84 -43.82
N ILE A 99 -1.62 -15.76 -44.78
CA ILE A 99 -2.80 -16.63 -44.93
C ILE A 99 -2.39 -18.09 -44.66
N LYS A 100 -2.79 -18.62 -43.49
CA LYS A 100 -2.51 -20.00 -43.07
C LYS A 100 -3.78 -20.84 -42.90
N LEU A 101 -4.53 -21.00 -43.99
CA LEU A 101 -5.73 -21.86 -44.11
C LEU A 101 -5.45 -23.06 -45.03
N GLY A 102 -6.28 -24.10 -44.95
CA GLY A 102 -6.12 -25.35 -45.72
C GLY A 102 -6.01 -26.62 -44.89
N THR A 103 -5.65 -26.53 -43.60
CA THR A 103 -5.55 -27.72 -42.73
C THR A 103 -6.91 -28.41 -42.55
N ASN A 104 -7.96 -27.67 -42.18
CA ASN A 104 -9.30 -28.23 -41.96
C ASN A 104 -10.00 -28.63 -43.26
N ASP A 105 -9.60 -28.04 -44.38
CA ASP A 105 -10.12 -28.36 -45.70
C ASP A 105 -9.80 -29.80 -46.09
N THR A 106 -8.71 -30.38 -45.56
CA THR A 106 -8.30 -31.76 -45.84
C THR A 106 -9.22 -32.83 -45.26
N LYS A 107 -10.13 -32.46 -44.35
CA LYS A 107 -11.12 -33.38 -43.78
C LYS A 107 -12.03 -33.96 -44.88
N PRO A 108 -12.40 -35.25 -44.86
CA PRO A 108 -13.16 -35.88 -45.94
C PRO A 108 -14.43 -35.13 -46.35
N GLN A 109 -15.20 -34.63 -45.37
CA GLN A 109 -16.44 -33.88 -45.62
C GLN A 109 -16.23 -32.53 -46.30
N ASN A 110 -15.03 -31.95 -46.19
CA ASN A 110 -14.64 -30.69 -46.83
C ASN A 110 -13.95 -30.96 -48.16
N TRP A 111 -13.00 -31.90 -48.19
CA TRP A 111 -12.18 -32.20 -49.36
C TRP A 111 -12.94 -32.81 -50.54
N ARG A 112 -14.17 -33.29 -50.32
CA ARG A 112 -15.10 -33.59 -51.42
C ARG A 112 -15.34 -32.40 -52.36
N TYR A 113 -15.15 -31.17 -51.88
CA TYR A 113 -15.25 -29.92 -52.64
C TYR A 113 -13.89 -29.37 -53.12
N LYS A 114 -12.83 -30.18 -53.15
CA LYS A 114 -11.45 -29.77 -53.52
C LYS A 114 -11.33 -28.97 -54.82
N SER A 115 -12.23 -29.16 -55.78
CA SER A 115 -12.26 -28.39 -57.04
C SER A 115 -12.47 -26.89 -56.82
N ASP A 116 -13.17 -26.52 -55.75
CA ASP A 116 -13.50 -25.12 -55.42
C ASP A 116 -12.40 -24.44 -54.58
N PHE A 117 -11.48 -25.20 -53.95
CA PHE A 117 -10.45 -24.67 -53.05
C PHE A 117 -9.59 -23.57 -53.71
N LYS A 118 -9.17 -23.79 -54.96
CA LYS A 118 -8.41 -22.80 -55.74
C LYS A 118 -9.21 -21.52 -55.96
N LYS A 119 -10.48 -21.64 -56.32
CA LYS A 119 -11.37 -20.51 -56.59
C LYS A 119 -11.59 -19.68 -55.31
N ASP A 120 -11.88 -20.35 -54.20
CA ASP A 120 -12.16 -19.66 -52.93
C ASP A 120 -10.92 -18.95 -52.36
N MET A 121 -9.75 -19.58 -52.44
CA MET A 121 -8.48 -18.92 -52.08
C MET A 121 -8.18 -17.73 -53.01
N GLU A 122 -8.44 -17.87 -54.30
CA GLU A 122 -8.31 -16.77 -55.27
C GLU A 122 -9.24 -15.60 -54.94
N THR A 123 -10.47 -15.87 -54.49
CA THR A 123 -11.40 -14.85 -54.01
C THR A 123 -10.82 -14.09 -52.81
N MET A 124 -10.32 -14.79 -51.77
CA MET A 124 -9.72 -14.14 -50.61
C MET A 124 -8.52 -13.25 -50.99
N ILE A 125 -7.64 -13.75 -51.86
CA ILE A 125 -6.47 -12.99 -52.36
C ILE A 125 -6.91 -11.71 -53.06
N ARG A 126 -7.90 -11.79 -53.96
CA ARG A 126 -8.41 -10.61 -54.69
C ARG A 126 -9.03 -9.58 -53.75
N THR A 127 -9.82 -10.01 -52.78
CA THR A 127 -10.43 -9.12 -51.78
C THR A 127 -9.36 -8.39 -50.98
N LEU A 128 -8.34 -9.11 -50.48
CA LEU A 128 -7.27 -8.49 -49.69
C LEU A 128 -6.41 -7.53 -50.53
N ARG A 129 -6.11 -7.86 -51.79
CA ARG A 129 -5.36 -6.96 -52.70
C ARG A 129 -6.12 -5.67 -53.03
N ALA A 130 -7.44 -5.70 -52.94
CA ALA A 130 -8.29 -4.54 -53.21
C ALA A 130 -8.40 -3.59 -52.01
N LEU A 131 -7.84 -3.93 -50.85
CA LEU A 131 -7.82 -3.05 -49.69
C LEU A 131 -7.03 -1.76 -49.99
N PRO A 132 -7.43 -0.61 -49.40
CA PRO A 132 -6.75 0.67 -49.59
C PRO A 132 -5.25 0.63 -49.29
N SER A 133 -4.82 -0.14 -48.29
CA SER A 133 -3.40 -0.30 -47.91
C SER A 133 -2.56 -1.03 -48.97
N LYS A 134 -3.19 -1.76 -49.90
CA LYS A 134 -2.54 -2.64 -50.89
C LYS A 134 -1.53 -3.59 -50.24
N PRO A 135 -1.99 -4.50 -49.36
CA PRO A 135 -1.11 -5.30 -48.52
C PRO A 135 -0.18 -6.20 -49.33
N GLU A 136 1.03 -6.42 -48.80
CA GLU A 136 1.86 -7.55 -49.23
C GLU A 136 1.27 -8.86 -48.68
N ILE A 137 0.93 -9.80 -49.56
CA ILE A 137 0.27 -11.05 -49.18
C ILE A 137 1.27 -12.21 -49.25
N TYR A 138 1.37 -12.93 -48.13
CA TYR A 138 2.14 -14.15 -47.98
C TYR A 138 1.19 -15.35 -47.84
N LEU A 139 1.32 -16.34 -48.72
CA LEU A 139 0.61 -17.61 -48.57
C LEU A 139 1.46 -18.58 -47.76
N CYS A 140 0.90 -19.12 -46.67
CA CYS A 140 1.63 -20.03 -45.80
C CYS A 140 1.22 -21.47 -46.10
N TYR A 141 2.19 -22.38 -46.24
CA TYR A 141 1.88 -23.80 -46.20
C TYR A 141 1.26 -24.17 -44.83
N PRO A 142 0.26 -25.08 -44.80
CA PRO A 142 -0.16 -25.66 -43.53
C PRO A 142 1.01 -26.41 -42.88
N ILE A 143 1.10 -26.38 -41.55
CA ILE A 143 2.09 -27.15 -40.76
C ILE A 143 1.77 -28.67 -40.82
N PRO A 144 2.71 -29.56 -40.43
CA PRO A 144 2.48 -30.99 -40.49
C PRO A 144 1.34 -31.45 -39.57
N ALA A 145 0.55 -32.41 -40.04
CA ALA A 145 -0.35 -33.19 -39.20
C ALA A 145 0.28 -34.58 -38.93
N TYR A 146 0.59 -34.88 -37.67
CA TYR A 146 1.37 -36.07 -37.30
C TYR A 146 0.55 -37.38 -37.26
N ALA A 147 -0.77 -37.28 -37.37
CA ALA A 147 -1.69 -38.39 -37.51
C ALA A 147 -2.96 -37.91 -38.24
N VAL A 148 -3.73 -38.86 -38.77
CA VAL A 148 -5.09 -38.54 -39.23
C VAL A 148 -5.97 -38.31 -38.02
N GLN A 149 -6.14 -37.04 -37.64
CA GLN A 149 -6.87 -36.63 -36.45
C GLN A 149 -8.06 -35.77 -36.85
N TRP A 150 -9.27 -36.14 -36.40
CA TRP A 150 -10.54 -35.49 -36.82
C TRP A 150 -10.72 -35.39 -38.34
N GLY A 151 -10.11 -36.32 -39.09
CA GLY A 151 -10.10 -36.33 -40.55
C GLY A 151 -9.04 -35.43 -41.21
N ILE A 152 -8.29 -34.61 -40.46
CA ILE A 152 -7.18 -33.82 -41.01
C ILE A 152 -6.12 -34.78 -41.53
N ASN A 153 -5.63 -34.57 -42.75
CA ASN A 153 -4.74 -35.52 -43.42
C ASN A 153 -3.55 -34.83 -44.06
N ASP A 154 -2.34 -35.13 -43.58
CA ASP A 154 -1.10 -34.52 -44.04
C ASP A 154 -0.77 -34.84 -45.50
N SER A 155 -1.09 -36.04 -45.98
CA SER A 155 -0.91 -36.39 -47.39
C SER A 155 -1.75 -35.47 -48.30
N ILE A 156 -2.96 -35.12 -47.87
CA ILE A 156 -3.81 -34.15 -48.58
C ILE A 156 -3.28 -32.72 -48.45
N ILE A 157 -2.66 -32.36 -47.31
CA ILE A 157 -1.97 -31.07 -47.16
C ILE A 157 -0.86 -30.97 -48.21
N VAL A 158 0.05 -31.95 -48.26
CA VAL A 158 1.25 -31.94 -49.10
C VAL A 158 0.91 -32.09 -50.59
N HIS A 159 0.04 -33.02 -50.96
CA HIS A 159 -0.26 -33.32 -52.37
C HIS A 159 -1.51 -32.63 -52.91
N GLY A 160 -2.33 -32.03 -52.05
CA GLY A 160 -3.58 -31.36 -52.42
C GLY A 160 -3.52 -29.85 -52.24
N VAL A 161 -3.27 -29.39 -51.01
CA VAL A 161 -3.34 -27.97 -50.64
C VAL A 161 -2.12 -27.18 -51.14
N MET A 162 -0.90 -27.64 -50.83
CA MET A 162 0.34 -26.91 -51.19
C MET A 162 0.49 -26.68 -52.72
N PRO A 163 0.14 -27.61 -53.63
CA PRO A 163 0.21 -27.35 -55.07
C PRO A 163 -0.77 -26.27 -55.53
N VAL A 164 -1.92 -26.10 -54.86
CA VAL A 164 -2.83 -24.99 -55.15
C VAL A 164 -2.22 -23.66 -54.69
N ILE A 165 -1.63 -23.63 -53.49
CA ILE A 165 -0.93 -22.46 -52.97
C ILE A 165 0.16 -22.01 -53.96
N ASN A 166 1.01 -22.92 -54.43
CA ASN A 166 2.09 -22.60 -55.38
C ASN A 166 1.57 -22.03 -56.70
N ARG A 167 0.50 -22.61 -57.25
CA ARG A 167 -0.11 -22.10 -58.49
C ARG A 167 -0.68 -20.70 -58.33
N LEU A 168 -1.30 -20.41 -57.18
CA LEU A 168 -1.86 -19.08 -56.91
C LEU A 168 -0.76 -18.06 -56.59
N ALA A 169 0.27 -18.46 -55.84
CA ALA A 169 1.44 -17.62 -55.59
C ALA A 169 2.13 -17.21 -56.90
N ALA A 170 2.39 -18.17 -57.79
CA ALA A 170 2.97 -17.90 -59.12
C ALA A 170 2.05 -17.01 -59.98
N LYS A 171 0.73 -17.28 -60.00
CA LYS A 171 -0.25 -16.49 -60.77
C LYS A 171 -0.30 -15.02 -60.34
N TYR A 172 -0.17 -14.75 -59.04
CA TYR A 172 -0.36 -13.41 -58.47
C TYR A 172 0.94 -12.71 -58.08
N GLY A 173 2.09 -13.36 -58.27
CA GLY A 173 3.40 -12.85 -57.84
C GLY A 173 3.53 -12.73 -56.32
N LEU A 174 2.93 -13.66 -55.57
CA LEU A 174 2.97 -13.67 -54.10
C LEU A 174 4.13 -14.53 -53.59
N LYS A 175 4.61 -14.21 -52.38
CA LYS A 175 5.60 -15.02 -51.68
C LYS A 175 4.91 -16.18 -50.94
N VAL A 176 5.58 -17.33 -50.90
CA VAL A 176 5.15 -18.51 -50.13
C VAL A 176 6.05 -18.65 -48.91
N ILE A 177 5.45 -18.79 -47.72
CA ILE A 177 6.16 -19.11 -46.49
C ILE A 177 5.98 -20.60 -46.20
N ASP A 178 7.07 -21.36 -46.24
CA ASP A 178 7.07 -22.76 -45.83
C ASP A 178 7.05 -22.87 -44.31
N LEU A 179 5.88 -23.25 -43.77
CA LEU A 179 5.72 -23.59 -42.35
C LEU A 179 5.68 -25.10 -42.10
N HIS A 180 5.73 -25.94 -43.14
CA HIS A 180 5.64 -27.39 -42.99
C HIS A 180 7.02 -27.97 -42.67
N THR A 181 7.99 -27.72 -43.54
CA THR A 181 9.36 -28.26 -43.42
C THR A 181 10.02 -27.88 -42.09
N PRO A 182 9.96 -26.62 -41.59
CA PRO A 182 10.63 -26.26 -40.35
C PRO A 182 10.10 -26.97 -39.10
N LEU A 183 8.91 -27.56 -39.18
CA LEU A 183 8.25 -28.28 -38.11
C LEU A 183 8.29 -29.80 -38.29
N THR A 184 8.87 -30.33 -39.36
CA THR A 184 9.09 -31.77 -39.55
C THR A 184 10.01 -32.32 -38.45
N GLY A 185 9.59 -33.43 -37.83
CA GLY A 185 10.35 -34.09 -36.76
C GLY A 185 10.11 -33.52 -35.35
N MET A 186 9.17 -32.57 -35.19
CA MET A 186 8.77 -32.00 -33.90
C MET A 186 7.48 -32.61 -33.35
N LYS A 187 7.22 -33.91 -33.56
CA LYS A 187 5.95 -34.57 -33.20
C LYS A 187 5.58 -34.38 -31.72
N GLU A 188 6.59 -34.41 -30.84
CA GLU A 188 6.46 -34.21 -29.41
C GLU A 188 5.94 -32.81 -29.02
N CYS A 189 6.02 -31.84 -29.94
CA CYS A 189 5.45 -30.51 -29.75
C CYS A 189 3.95 -30.42 -30.08
N PHE A 190 3.30 -31.53 -30.40
CA PHE A 190 1.90 -31.61 -30.84
C PHE A 190 1.14 -32.64 -29.99
N ALA A 191 0.58 -32.21 -28.86
CA ALA A 191 -0.07 -33.11 -27.90
C ALA A 191 -1.23 -33.93 -28.50
N ASP A 192 -1.95 -33.36 -29.46
CA ASP A 192 -3.06 -34.00 -30.17
C ASP A 192 -2.73 -34.39 -31.63
N ASN A 193 -1.43 -34.35 -31.99
CA ASN A 193 -0.91 -34.57 -33.35
C ASN A 193 -1.30 -33.50 -34.39
N VAL A 194 -1.96 -32.39 -34.01
CA VAL A 194 -2.42 -31.33 -34.94
C VAL A 194 -2.03 -29.92 -34.49
N HIS A 195 -2.20 -29.62 -33.20
CA HIS A 195 -2.03 -28.28 -32.65
C HIS A 195 -0.65 -28.12 -32.00
N PRO A 196 0.12 -27.09 -32.38
CA PRO A 196 1.46 -26.87 -31.85
C PRO A 196 1.42 -26.29 -30.43
N ASN A 197 2.34 -26.74 -29.58
CA ASN A 197 2.66 -26.08 -28.32
C ASN A 197 3.56 -24.83 -28.53
N GLU A 198 4.00 -24.20 -27.44
CA GLU A 198 4.78 -22.97 -27.46
C GLU A 198 6.10 -23.10 -28.23
N LYS A 199 6.78 -24.24 -28.13
CA LYS A 199 8.06 -24.47 -28.85
C LYS A 199 7.85 -24.47 -30.37
N ALA A 200 6.80 -25.14 -30.83
CA ALA A 200 6.43 -25.16 -32.25
C ALA A 200 5.88 -23.79 -32.71
N ALA A 201 5.14 -23.07 -31.86
CA ALA A 201 4.70 -21.71 -32.16
C ALA A 201 5.87 -20.74 -32.39
N VAL A 202 6.94 -20.83 -31.58
CA VAL A 202 8.18 -20.07 -31.80
C VAL A 202 8.80 -20.41 -33.16
N ARG A 203 8.85 -21.70 -33.52
CA ARG A 203 9.40 -22.13 -34.82
C ARG A 203 8.62 -21.55 -36.01
N ILE A 204 7.29 -21.50 -35.91
CA ILE A 204 6.43 -20.87 -36.92
C ILE A 204 6.72 -19.37 -37.00
N ALA A 205 6.78 -18.67 -35.87
CA ALA A 205 7.06 -17.24 -35.82
C ALA A 205 8.43 -16.91 -36.44
N GLN A 206 9.47 -17.70 -36.14
CA GLN A 206 10.80 -17.57 -36.72
C GLN A 206 10.82 -17.77 -38.24
N ALA A 207 10.04 -18.72 -38.77
CA ALA A 207 9.94 -18.94 -40.21
C ALA A 207 9.28 -17.74 -40.91
N ILE A 208 8.23 -17.16 -40.31
CA ILE A 208 7.59 -15.95 -40.82
C ILE A 208 8.54 -14.75 -40.71
N TYR A 209 9.19 -14.55 -39.56
CA TYR A 209 10.13 -13.44 -39.32
C TYR A 209 11.18 -13.35 -40.44
N ARG A 210 11.88 -14.46 -40.74
CA ARG A 210 12.90 -14.49 -41.81
C ARG A 210 12.37 -14.04 -43.16
N GLN A 211 11.13 -14.39 -43.48
CA GLN A 211 10.51 -14.03 -44.76
C GLN A 211 10.07 -12.57 -44.81
N LEU A 212 9.68 -12.00 -43.67
CA LEU A 212 9.26 -10.61 -43.58
C LEU A 212 10.44 -9.64 -43.52
N THR A 213 11.51 -9.98 -42.79
CA THR A 213 12.63 -9.08 -42.52
C THR A 213 13.87 -9.38 -43.38
N GLY A 214 14.04 -10.62 -43.83
CA GLY A 214 15.29 -11.09 -44.45
C GLY A 214 16.42 -11.35 -43.45
N GLU A 215 16.14 -11.23 -42.14
CA GLU A 215 17.12 -11.37 -41.06
C GLU A 215 16.87 -12.63 -40.21
N GLU A 216 17.88 -13.07 -39.47
CA GLU A 216 17.69 -14.12 -38.47
C GLU A 216 16.89 -13.58 -37.26
N PRO A 217 15.90 -14.33 -36.76
CA PRO A 217 15.07 -13.89 -35.64
C PRO A 217 15.88 -13.83 -34.35
N PRO A 218 15.60 -12.86 -33.46
CA PRO A 218 16.20 -12.84 -32.14
C PRO A 218 15.79 -14.10 -31.35
N ALA A 219 16.63 -14.49 -30.39
CA ALA A 219 16.29 -15.55 -29.46
C ALA A 219 15.02 -15.18 -28.70
N HIS A 220 13.99 -16.04 -28.77
CA HIS A 220 12.74 -15.80 -28.06
C HIS A 220 12.87 -16.22 -26.60
N VAL A 221 12.60 -15.28 -25.69
CA VAL A 221 12.49 -15.53 -24.26
C VAL A 221 11.05 -15.33 -23.86
N SER A 222 10.44 -16.36 -23.26
CA SER A 222 9.07 -16.26 -22.75
C SER A 222 8.97 -15.08 -21.78
N GLN A 223 8.04 -14.17 -22.06
CA GLN A 223 7.71 -13.06 -21.17
C GLN A 223 6.53 -13.41 -20.23
N PRO A 224 6.35 -12.66 -19.13
CA PRO A 224 5.22 -12.85 -18.21
C PRO A 224 3.88 -12.44 -18.84
N PHE A 225 3.84 -11.31 -19.55
CA PHE A 225 2.63 -10.70 -20.13
C PHE A 225 2.69 -10.68 -21.66
N PRO A 226 1.56 -10.55 -22.38
CA PRO A 226 1.53 -10.45 -23.83
C PRO A 226 2.05 -9.10 -24.35
N GLY A 227 2.23 -9.01 -25.67
CA GLY A 227 2.58 -7.77 -26.36
C GLY A 227 4.06 -7.41 -26.29
N LEU A 228 4.36 -6.13 -26.51
CA LEU A 228 5.73 -5.65 -26.62
C LEU A 228 6.35 -5.42 -25.24
N LYS A 229 7.52 -6.05 -25.01
CA LYS A 229 8.34 -5.76 -23.84
C LYS A 229 9.14 -4.46 -24.04
N GLY A 230 9.03 -3.55 -23.08
CA GLY A 230 9.78 -2.29 -23.03
C GLY A 230 10.26 -1.98 -21.61
N LYS A 231 10.66 -0.73 -21.38
CA LYS A 231 11.02 -0.21 -20.07
C LYS A 231 10.21 1.02 -19.72
N TRP A 232 9.70 1.07 -18.50
CA TRP A 232 9.06 2.25 -17.93
C TRP A 232 9.70 2.56 -16.58
N LYS A 233 10.34 3.73 -16.47
CA LYS A 233 11.01 4.18 -15.23
C LYS A 233 12.00 3.13 -14.67
N GLY A 234 12.63 2.35 -15.54
CA GLY A 234 13.59 1.29 -15.18
C GLY A 234 12.97 -0.09 -14.89
N PHE A 235 11.65 -0.22 -14.93
CA PHE A 235 10.90 -1.47 -14.75
C PHE A 235 10.49 -2.10 -16.08
N ASP A 236 10.23 -3.40 -16.09
CA ASP A 236 9.72 -4.10 -17.28
C ASP A 236 8.28 -3.68 -17.56
N GLN A 237 8.02 -3.14 -18.76
CA GLN A 237 6.68 -2.77 -19.25
C GLN A 237 6.26 -3.74 -20.34
N TYR A 238 4.98 -4.10 -20.38
CA TYR A 238 4.37 -4.89 -21.44
C TYR A 238 3.14 -4.16 -21.99
N THR A 239 3.14 -3.81 -23.28
CA THR A 239 2.03 -3.11 -23.94
C THR A 239 1.36 -4.01 -24.96
N PHE A 240 0.03 -4.15 -24.87
CA PHE A 240 -0.77 -5.00 -25.75
C PHE A 240 -2.17 -4.43 -25.95
N ALA A 241 -2.84 -4.86 -27.03
CA ALA A 241 -4.28 -4.66 -27.16
C ALA A 241 -5.00 -5.77 -26.39
N TYR A 242 -5.89 -5.39 -25.46
CA TYR A 242 -6.84 -6.30 -24.86
C TYR A 242 -8.24 -5.99 -25.40
N GLN A 243 -8.79 -6.95 -26.15
CA GLN A 243 -9.93 -6.73 -27.04
C GLN A 243 -9.57 -5.66 -28.09
N ASP A 244 -10.14 -4.48 -27.98
CA ASP A 244 -9.97 -3.34 -28.90
C ASP A 244 -9.32 -2.12 -28.24
N ARG A 245 -8.87 -2.25 -26.98
CA ARG A 245 -8.32 -1.15 -26.19
C ARG A 245 -6.91 -1.44 -25.71
N GLU A 246 -6.13 -0.39 -25.51
CA GLU A 246 -4.76 -0.51 -25.02
C GLU A 246 -4.74 -0.99 -23.57
N ALA A 247 -3.84 -1.92 -23.29
CA ALA A 247 -3.51 -2.39 -21.96
C ALA A 247 -1.99 -2.36 -21.76
N ILE A 248 -1.58 -1.99 -20.55
CA ILE A 248 -0.17 -1.93 -20.15
C ILE A 248 -0.02 -2.62 -18.80
N VAL A 249 1.02 -3.42 -18.63
CA VAL A 249 1.43 -3.95 -17.32
C VAL A 249 2.89 -3.62 -17.08
N VAL A 250 3.18 -2.97 -15.96
CA VAL A 250 4.54 -2.75 -15.47
C VAL A 250 4.80 -3.66 -14.28
N CYS A 251 5.91 -4.39 -14.34
CA CYS A 251 6.27 -5.38 -13.33
C CYS A 251 7.32 -4.82 -12.35
N PRO A 252 7.16 -5.08 -11.05
CA PRO A 252 8.20 -4.78 -10.07
C PRO A 252 9.42 -5.66 -10.33
N LYS A 253 10.60 -5.25 -9.83
CA LYS A 253 11.80 -6.09 -9.89
C LYS A 253 11.66 -7.34 -9.02
N HIS A 254 11.02 -7.19 -7.88
CA HIS A 254 10.69 -8.26 -6.93
C HIS A 254 9.24 -8.07 -6.50
N ALA A 255 8.36 -8.99 -6.86
CA ALA A 255 6.96 -8.92 -6.48
C ALA A 255 6.78 -9.15 -4.97
N ALA A 256 5.93 -8.35 -4.34
CA ALA A 256 5.52 -8.57 -2.96
C ALA A 256 4.59 -9.79 -2.86
N THR A 257 4.51 -10.38 -1.67
CA THR A 257 3.66 -11.54 -1.39
C THR A 257 2.22 -11.29 -1.83
N GLY A 258 1.66 -12.22 -2.60
CA GLY A 258 0.29 -12.13 -3.13
C GLY A 258 0.15 -11.38 -4.46
N ASN A 259 1.25 -10.92 -5.08
CA ASN A 259 1.25 -10.16 -6.33
C ASN A 259 0.27 -8.98 -6.31
N PRO A 260 0.39 -8.05 -5.35
CA PRO A 260 -0.49 -6.89 -5.27
C PRO A 260 -0.32 -6.03 -6.52
N TRP A 261 -1.39 -5.31 -6.87
CA TRP A 261 -1.40 -4.47 -8.05
C TRP A 261 -2.35 -3.28 -7.92
N ILE A 262 -1.95 -2.19 -8.55
CA ILE A 262 -2.76 -0.99 -8.74
C ILE A 262 -3.25 -0.94 -10.18
N TRP A 263 -4.52 -0.56 -10.35
CA TRP A 263 -5.18 -0.49 -11.65
C TRP A 263 -5.59 0.93 -12.01
N ARG A 264 -4.98 1.44 -13.09
CA ARG A 264 -5.30 2.72 -13.73
C ARG A 264 -6.32 2.51 -14.87
N PRO A 265 -7.53 3.09 -14.78
CA PRO A 265 -8.50 3.07 -15.88
C PRO A 265 -8.30 4.21 -16.89
N ALA A 266 -7.42 5.17 -16.58
CA ALA A 266 -7.18 6.35 -17.41
C ALA A 266 -5.75 6.89 -17.23
N PHE A 267 -5.26 7.60 -18.26
CA PHE A 267 -4.04 8.42 -18.21
C PHE A 267 -2.77 7.69 -17.71
N PHE A 268 -2.35 6.63 -18.40
CA PHE A 268 -1.12 5.92 -18.05
C PHE A 268 0.09 6.87 -17.99
N GLY A 269 0.85 6.79 -16.89
CA GLY A 269 2.08 7.56 -16.69
C GLY A 269 1.89 9.03 -16.26
N ALA A 270 0.66 9.54 -16.17
CA ALA A 270 0.40 10.87 -15.67
C ALA A 270 0.57 10.91 -14.14
N PHE A 271 1.44 11.80 -13.64
CA PHE A 271 1.68 12.02 -12.20
C PHE A 271 1.99 10.74 -11.41
N ALA A 272 2.79 9.86 -12.01
CA ALA A 272 2.97 8.47 -11.59
C ALA A 272 3.94 8.26 -10.40
N SER A 273 4.11 9.25 -9.51
CA SER A 273 5.01 9.12 -8.35
C SER A 273 4.61 7.99 -7.41
N VAL A 274 3.30 7.78 -7.23
CA VAL A 274 2.73 6.67 -6.45
C VAL A 274 3.01 5.33 -7.13
N ASP A 275 2.78 5.20 -8.44
CA ASP A 275 3.07 3.98 -9.21
C ASP A 275 4.55 3.59 -9.11
N GLU A 276 5.45 4.57 -9.29
CA GLU A 276 6.90 4.35 -9.23
C GLU A 276 7.33 3.80 -7.86
N GLU A 277 6.78 4.34 -6.77
CA GLU A 277 7.11 3.88 -5.43
C GLU A 277 6.45 2.52 -5.13
N LEU A 278 5.20 2.29 -5.55
CA LEU A 278 4.55 0.98 -5.43
C LEU A 278 5.33 -0.11 -6.18
N LEU A 279 5.87 0.18 -7.37
CA LEU A 279 6.76 -0.75 -8.09
C LEU A 279 8.04 -1.08 -7.31
N ARG A 280 8.64 -0.09 -6.61
CA ARG A 280 9.78 -0.33 -5.71
C ARG A 280 9.38 -1.20 -4.51
N ARG A 281 8.13 -1.09 -4.06
CA ARG A 281 7.54 -1.87 -2.96
C ARG A 281 6.91 -3.20 -3.42
N GLY A 282 7.10 -3.59 -4.67
CA GLY A 282 6.73 -4.91 -5.18
C GLY A 282 5.32 -5.05 -5.75
N PHE A 283 4.65 -3.94 -6.06
CA PHE A 283 3.36 -3.95 -6.76
C PHE A 283 3.54 -4.03 -8.26
N HIS A 284 2.56 -4.61 -8.95
CA HIS A 284 2.38 -4.43 -10.38
C HIS A 284 1.52 -3.20 -10.65
N VAL A 285 1.78 -2.50 -11.75
CA VAL A 285 0.93 -1.40 -12.23
C VAL A 285 0.25 -1.87 -13.51
N ALA A 286 -1.07 -1.95 -13.49
CA ALA A 286 -1.86 -2.29 -14.66
C ALA A 286 -2.62 -1.06 -15.17
N TYR A 287 -2.66 -0.89 -16.47
CA TYR A 287 -3.50 0.08 -17.15
C TYR A 287 -4.37 -0.63 -18.17
N TYR A 288 -5.63 -0.23 -18.22
CA TYR A 288 -6.54 -0.60 -19.30
C TYR A 288 -7.31 0.66 -19.66
N ASP A 289 -7.19 1.09 -20.92
CA ASP A 289 -7.81 2.35 -21.33
C ASP A 289 -9.33 2.23 -21.26
N LEU A 290 -9.93 2.93 -20.29
CA LEU A 290 -11.37 3.07 -20.09
C LEU A 290 -11.76 4.57 -20.03
N THR A 291 -10.82 5.45 -20.40
CA THR A 291 -10.85 6.91 -20.18
C THR A 291 -12.10 7.58 -20.71
N HIS A 292 -12.60 7.11 -21.85
CA HIS A 292 -13.76 7.69 -22.56
C HIS A 292 -15.04 6.86 -22.41
N LEU A 293 -15.07 5.91 -21.48
CA LEU A 293 -16.24 5.06 -21.25
C LEU A 293 -17.09 5.52 -20.07
N TYR A 294 -16.73 6.64 -19.41
CA TYR A 294 -17.53 7.34 -18.41
C TYR A 294 -18.14 6.46 -17.30
N GLY A 295 -17.44 5.39 -16.90
CA GLY A 295 -17.95 4.44 -15.89
C GLY A 295 -19.24 3.71 -16.30
N SER A 296 -19.55 3.65 -17.59
CA SER A 296 -20.77 3.05 -18.16
C SER A 296 -20.90 1.56 -17.82
N PRO A 297 -22.09 0.95 -17.99
CA PRO A 297 -22.24 -0.50 -17.92
C PRO A 297 -21.26 -1.26 -18.82
N ARG A 298 -20.96 -0.72 -20.02
CA ARG A 298 -19.97 -1.30 -20.94
C ARG A 298 -18.56 -1.21 -20.36
N ALA A 299 -18.17 -0.04 -19.82
CA ALA A 299 -16.88 0.14 -19.16
C ALA A 299 -16.67 -0.90 -18.05
N ARG A 300 -17.67 -1.09 -17.19
CA ARG A 300 -17.62 -2.01 -16.05
C ARG A 300 -17.54 -3.47 -16.49
N LYS A 301 -18.27 -3.85 -17.54
CA LYS A 301 -18.17 -5.19 -18.14
C LYS A 301 -16.76 -5.44 -18.70
N SER A 302 -16.24 -4.55 -19.54
CA SER A 302 -14.89 -4.67 -20.10
C SER A 302 -13.81 -4.69 -19.01
N GLY A 303 -13.96 -3.85 -17.99
CA GLY A 303 -13.09 -3.86 -16.82
C GLY A 303 -13.13 -5.18 -16.05
N THR A 304 -14.31 -5.78 -15.86
CA THR A 304 -14.45 -7.08 -15.18
C THR A 304 -13.77 -8.21 -15.94
N ASP A 305 -13.90 -8.22 -17.27
CA ASP A 305 -13.21 -9.19 -18.12
C ASP A 305 -11.69 -9.02 -18.02
N PHE A 306 -11.20 -7.77 -18.06
CA PHE A 306 -9.78 -7.45 -17.88
C PHE A 306 -9.26 -7.87 -16.50
N TYR A 307 -10.00 -7.57 -15.43
CA TYR A 307 -9.67 -8.01 -14.07
C TYR A 307 -9.51 -9.53 -14.00
N TRP A 308 -10.46 -10.30 -14.53
CA TRP A 308 -10.37 -11.76 -14.50
C TRP A 308 -9.20 -12.29 -15.31
N ASN A 309 -8.87 -11.63 -16.41
CA ASN A 309 -7.68 -11.95 -17.18
C ASN A 309 -6.41 -11.72 -16.34
N MET A 310 -6.29 -10.58 -15.65
CA MET A 310 -5.17 -10.28 -14.75
C MET A 310 -5.01 -11.30 -13.63
N VAL A 311 -6.11 -11.65 -12.96
CA VAL A 311 -6.08 -12.58 -11.82
C VAL A 311 -5.87 -14.04 -12.28
N ARG A 312 -6.66 -14.53 -13.24
CA ARG A 312 -6.66 -15.97 -13.59
C ARG A 312 -5.50 -16.36 -14.50
N MET A 313 -5.12 -15.50 -15.44
CA MET A 313 -4.06 -15.82 -16.41
C MET A 313 -2.68 -15.41 -15.93
N TYR A 314 -2.58 -14.35 -15.12
CA TYR A 314 -1.30 -13.78 -14.71
C TYR A 314 -1.07 -13.80 -13.19
N GLY A 315 -2.01 -14.32 -12.40
CA GLY A 315 -1.81 -14.56 -10.97
C GLY A 315 -1.67 -13.30 -10.13
N LEU A 316 -2.20 -12.17 -10.60
CA LEU A 316 -2.28 -10.95 -9.77
C LEU A 316 -3.30 -11.13 -8.65
N SER A 317 -3.12 -10.39 -7.55
CA SER A 317 -3.99 -10.44 -6.36
C SER A 317 -5.48 -10.35 -6.72
N PRO A 318 -6.37 -11.15 -6.12
CA PRO A 318 -7.81 -11.00 -6.26
C PRO A 318 -8.38 -9.79 -5.51
N LYS A 319 -7.52 -9.03 -4.81
CA LYS A 319 -7.84 -7.77 -4.14
C LYS A 319 -7.02 -6.67 -4.80
N VAL A 320 -7.65 -5.92 -5.71
CA VAL A 320 -7.02 -4.86 -6.50
C VAL A 320 -7.08 -3.51 -5.78
N THR A 321 -6.04 -2.69 -5.94
CA THR A 321 -6.11 -1.26 -5.61
C THR A 321 -6.57 -0.49 -6.83
N LEU A 322 -7.70 0.21 -6.72
CA LEU A 322 -8.23 1.00 -7.84
C LEU A 322 -7.70 2.42 -7.78
N GLU A 323 -7.25 2.92 -8.92
CA GLU A 323 -6.91 4.33 -9.08
C GLU A 323 -8.01 5.07 -9.86
N GLY A 324 -8.34 6.30 -9.47
CA GLY A 324 -9.27 7.15 -10.21
C GLY A 324 -8.85 8.61 -10.27
N PHE A 325 -8.10 8.98 -11.32
CA PHE A 325 -7.68 10.37 -11.56
C PHE A 325 -8.68 11.09 -12.46
N SER A 326 -9.15 12.27 -12.04
CA SER A 326 -10.11 13.05 -12.82
C SER A 326 -11.29 12.16 -13.24
N ARG A 327 -11.64 12.13 -14.53
CA ARG A 327 -12.71 11.27 -15.07
C ARG A 327 -12.53 9.76 -14.82
N GLY A 328 -11.33 9.30 -14.49
CA GLY A 328 -11.08 7.92 -14.06
C GLY A 328 -11.86 7.55 -12.78
N GLY A 329 -12.20 8.53 -11.95
CA GLY A 329 -13.06 8.36 -10.76
C GLY A 329 -14.43 7.75 -11.09
N LEU A 330 -14.99 8.05 -12.26
CA LEU A 330 -16.28 7.48 -12.71
C LEU A 330 -16.20 5.97 -12.83
N PHE A 331 -15.11 5.43 -13.38
CA PHE A 331 -14.92 3.99 -13.48
C PHE A 331 -14.55 3.39 -12.12
N ALA A 332 -13.56 3.97 -11.43
CA ALA A 332 -13.02 3.40 -10.18
C ALA A 332 -14.12 3.16 -9.15
N TYR A 333 -14.94 4.17 -8.83
CA TYR A 333 -16.03 4.02 -7.87
C TYR A 333 -17.15 3.10 -8.36
N ASN A 334 -17.60 3.25 -9.62
CA ASN A 334 -18.73 2.47 -10.10
C ASN A 334 -18.38 0.98 -10.27
N TRP A 335 -17.17 0.65 -10.72
CA TRP A 335 -16.70 -0.75 -10.78
C TRP A 335 -16.52 -1.33 -9.38
N ALA A 336 -15.91 -0.56 -8.46
CA ALA A 336 -15.78 -0.98 -7.07
C ALA A 336 -17.15 -1.26 -6.44
N ALA A 337 -18.16 -0.43 -6.70
CA ALA A 337 -19.49 -0.60 -6.14
C ALA A 337 -20.21 -1.87 -6.64
N ASP A 338 -19.90 -2.34 -7.86
CA ASP A 338 -20.38 -3.63 -8.37
C ASP A 338 -19.58 -4.83 -7.80
N HIS A 339 -18.38 -4.58 -7.29
CA HIS A 339 -17.39 -5.60 -6.94
C HIS A 339 -16.61 -5.30 -5.65
N PRO A 340 -17.27 -4.95 -4.53
CA PRO A 340 -16.55 -4.60 -3.30
C PRO A 340 -15.70 -5.76 -2.78
N ASP A 341 -16.10 -7.01 -3.06
CA ASP A 341 -15.35 -8.21 -2.72
C ASP A 341 -13.96 -8.30 -3.39
N LYS A 342 -13.72 -7.56 -4.48
CA LYS A 342 -12.48 -7.59 -5.27
C LYS A 342 -11.55 -6.42 -5.00
N VAL A 343 -11.94 -5.48 -4.13
CA VAL A 343 -11.18 -4.26 -3.88
C VAL A 343 -10.44 -4.37 -2.55
N ALA A 344 -9.15 -4.00 -2.57
CA ALA A 344 -8.34 -3.78 -1.36
C ALA A 344 -8.61 -2.38 -0.80
N CYS A 345 -8.38 -1.36 -1.62
CA CYS A 345 -8.67 0.03 -1.33
C CYS A 345 -8.79 0.85 -2.62
N ILE A 346 -9.20 2.11 -2.51
CA ILE A 346 -9.33 3.04 -3.64
C ILE A 346 -8.45 4.28 -3.38
N TYR A 347 -7.59 4.59 -4.35
CA TYR A 347 -6.85 5.85 -4.43
C TYR A 347 -7.47 6.73 -5.53
N VAL A 348 -7.91 7.94 -5.18
CA VAL A 348 -8.46 8.89 -6.15
C VAL A 348 -7.79 10.26 -6.06
N ASP A 349 -7.69 10.93 -7.21
CA ASP A 349 -7.08 12.27 -7.30
C ASP A 349 -7.93 13.21 -8.16
N ALA A 350 -8.43 14.28 -7.54
CA ALA A 350 -9.47 15.18 -8.06
C ALA A 350 -10.52 14.43 -8.91
N PRO A 351 -11.14 13.36 -8.37
CA PRO A 351 -11.98 12.47 -9.14
C PRO A 351 -13.28 13.13 -9.55
N VAL A 352 -13.72 12.87 -10.78
CA VAL A 352 -15.08 13.13 -11.18
C VAL A 352 -15.97 12.08 -10.51
N CYS A 353 -16.82 12.54 -9.62
CA CYS A 353 -17.79 11.73 -8.90
C CYS A 353 -19.24 12.07 -9.27
N ASN A 354 -19.43 13.17 -10.02
CA ASN A 354 -20.73 13.69 -10.43
C ASN A 354 -20.67 14.20 -11.88
N VAL A 355 -21.37 13.53 -12.79
CA VAL A 355 -21.36 13.87 -14.22
C VAL A 355 -21.99 15.24 -14.53
N PHE A 356 -22.83 15.76 -13.63
CA PHE A 356 -23.42 17.10 -13.76
C PHE A 356 -22.42 18.21 -13.42
N SER A 357 -21.41 17.90 -12.61
CA SER A 357 -20.28 18.78 -12.32
C SER A 357 -19.28 18.76 -13.49
N TRP A 358 -18.87 17.55 -13.91
CA TRP A 358 -18.07 17.34 -15.11
C TRP A 358 -18.50 16.05 -15.82
N PRO A 359 -18.78 16.04 -17.14
CA PRO A 359 -18.60 17.16 -18.07
C PRO A 359 -19.65 18.26 -17.93
N GLY A 360 -20.78 18.02 -17.27
CA GLY A 360 -21.84 19.02 -17.11
C GLY A 360 -22.56 19.38 -18.42
N ARG A 361 -23.66 20.13 -18.30
CA ARG A 361 -24.53 20.54 -19.43
C ARG A 361 -24.13 21.87 -20.09
N SER A 362 -22.95 22.42 -19.76
CA SER A 362 -22.56 23.73 -20.27
C SER A 362 -22.29 23.68 -21.79
N PRO A 363 -22.52 24.78 -22.53
CA PRO A 363 -22.21 24.84 -23.95
C PRO A 363 -20.75 24.51 -24.29
N GLU A 364 -19.80 24.85 -23.41
CA GLU A 364 -18.38 24.52 -23.63
C GLU A 364 -18.09 23.02 -23.59
N ASN A 365 -18.90 22.23 -22.87
CA ASN A 365 -18.74 20.80 -22.71
C ASN A 365 -19.74 19.97 -23.53
N ALA A 366 -20.51 20.60 -24.44
CA ALA A 366 -21.58 19.95 -25.19
C ALA A 366 -21.12 18.68 -25.94
N GLY A 367 -19.89 18.65 -26.46
CA GLY A 367 -19.32 17.46 -27.10
C GLY A 367 -19.06 16.30 -26.12
N LEU A 368 -18.54 16.61 -24.93
CA LEU A 368 -18.30 15.63 -23.87
C LEU A 368 -19.62 15.12 -23.27
N TRP A 369 -20.60 16.01 -23.09
CA TRP A 369 -21.95 15.66 -22.64
C TRP A 369 -22.63 14.73 -23.64
N LYS A 370 -22.57 15.05 -24.94
CA LYS A 370 -23.07 14.17 -25.99
C LYS A 370 -22.38 12.79 -25.99
N GLY A 371 -21.05 12.76 -25.83
CA GLY A 371 -20.31 11.51 -25.74
C GLY A 371 -20.70 10.65 -24.53
N LEU A 372 -20.96 11.28 -23.38
CA LEU A 372 -21.51 10.61 -22.20
C LEU A 372 -22.89 9.98 -22.51
N LEU A 373 -23.80 10.74 -23.10
CA LEU A 373 -25.14 10.26 -23.46
C LEU A 373 -25.09 9.07 -24.43
N GLU A 374 -24.26 9.16 -25.47
CA GLU A 374 -24.07 8.09 -26.45
C GLU A 374 -23.50 6.82 -25.81
N GLU A 375 -22.47 6.94 -24.95
CA GLU A 375 -21.83 5.80 -24.28
C GLU A 375 -22.78 5.11 -23.28
N TRP A 376 -23.64 5.87 -22.61
CA TRP A 376 -24.63 5.33 -21.68
C TRP A 376 -25.93 4.89 -22.36
N GLY A 377 -26.13 5.23 -23.65
CA GLY A 377 -27.36 4.95 -24.38
C GLY A 377 -28.57 5.74 -23.85
N LEU A 378 -28.34 6.98 -23.43
CA LEU A 378 -29.34 7.86 -22.81
C LEU A 378 -29.66 9.08 -23.66
N THR A 379 -30.85 9.65 -23.47
CA THR A 379 -31.20 11.00 -23.92
C THR A 379 -30.94 12.03 -22.83
N ASP A 380 -30.84 13.32 -23.20
CA ASP A 380 -30.64 14.38 -22.20
C ASP A 380 -31.80 14.46 -21.19
N ASP A 381 -33.05 14.24 -21.62
CA ASP A 381 -34.21 14.21 -20.73
C ASP A 381 -34.12 13.10 -19.68
N GLN A 382 -33.61 11.93 -20.05
CA GLN A 382 -33.42 10.80 -19.13
C GLN A 382 -32.37 11.09 -18.05
N MET A 383 -31.46 12.05 -18.27
CA MET A 383 -30.46 12.43 -17.28
C MET A 383 -31.08 13.10 -16.04
N ASN A 384 -32.29 13.63 -16.12
CA ASN A 384 -32.95 14.25 -14.96
C ASN A 384 -33.27 13.25 -13.83
N SER A 385 -33.25 11.94 -14.11
CA SER A 385 -33.41 10.86 -13.14
C SER A 385 -32.19 9.93 -13.07
N PHE A 386 -31.02 10.40 -13.53
CA PHE A 386 -29.81 9.58 -13.58
C PHE A 386 -29.24 9.33 -12.18
N SER A 387 -29.02 8.05 -11.84
CA SER A 387 -28.45 7.60 -10.57
C SER A 387 -27.15 6.79 -10.77
N GLY A 388 -26.48 6.98 -11.91
CA GLY A 388 -25.24 6.27 -12.26
C GLY A 388 -23.97 6.96 -11.78
N ASN A 389 -24.08 8.06 -11.02
CA ASN A 389 -22.92 8.75 -10.46
C ASN A 389 -22.27 7.95 -9.33
N PRO A 390 -20.95 8.03 -9.17
CA PRO A 390 -20.26 7.59 -7.97
C PRO A 390 -20.90 8.07 -6.66
N ILE A 391 -21.27 9.36 -6.56
CA ILE A 391 -21.90 9.91 -5.34
C ILE A 391 -23.23 9.23 -4.95
N ASP A 392 -23.91 8.59 -5.90
CA ASP A 392 -25.19 7.92 -5.69
C ASP A 392 -25.03 6.41 -5.44
N ARG A 393 -23.81 5.89 -5.56
CA ARG A 393 -23.49 4.45 -5.54
C ARG A 393 -22.50 4.05 -4.44
N LEU A 394 -22.38 4.86 -3.39
CA LEU A 394 -21.42 4.66 -2.32
C LEU A 394 -21.78 3.54 -1.33
N LYS A 395 -23.07 3.20 -1.20
CA LYS A 395 -23.55 2.28 -0.15
C LYS A 395 -22.89 0.89 -0.22
N PRO A 396 -22.79 0.20 -1.37
CA PRO A 396 -22.13 -1.12 -1.43
C PRO A 396 -20.67 -1.11 -0.99
N LEU A 397 -19.96 0.02 -1.22
CA LEU A 397 -18.59 0.20 -0.79
C LEU A 397 -18.49 0.39 0.72
N ALA A 398 -19.38 1.22 1.27
CA ALA A 398 -19.44 1.49 2.70
C ALA A 398 -19.84 0.26 3.51
N ASP A 399 -20.86 -0.49 3.04
CA ASP A 399 -21.29 -1.75 3.65
C ASP A 399 -20.16 -2.79 3.70
N ALA A 400 -19.24 -2.76 2.72
CA ALA A 400 -18.07 -3.62 2.66
C ALA A 400 -16.81 -3.05 3.34
N GLY A 401 -16.90 -1.85 3.92
CA GLY A 401 -15.80 -1.19 4.62
C GLY A 401 -14.62 -0.81 3.72
N ILE A 402 -14.84 -0.56 2.42
CA ILE A 402 -13.73 -0.31 1.47
C ILE A 402 -13.01 1.00 1.81
N PRO A 403 -11.71 0.99 2.11
CA PRO A 403 -10.94 2.21 2.41
C PRO A 403 -10.73 3.07 1.18
N VAL A 404 -10.90 4.39 1.36
CA VAL A 404 -10.66 5.38 0.31
C VAL A 404 -9.67 6.43 0.80
N ILE A 405 -8.65 6.71 -0.01
CA ILE A 405 -7.82 7.92 0.12
C ILE A 405 -8.05 8.84 -1.08
N CYS A 406 -8.32 10.10 -0.81
CA CYS A 406 -8.60 11.12 -1.81
C CYS A 406 -7.59 12.27 -1.70
N VAL A 407 -6.95 12.61 -2.82
CA VAL A 407 -6.11 13.80 -2.96
C VAL A 407 -6.84 14.81 -3.85
N CYS A 408 -6.98 16.06 -3.43
CA CYS A 408 -7.63 17.08 -4.28
C CYS A 408 -7.18 18.49 -3.91
N GLY A 409 -7.26 19.41 -4.87
CA GLY A 409 -7.16 20.84 -4.60
C GLY A 409 -8.46 21.38 -4.02
N ASP A 410 -8.39 22.28 -3.04
CA ASP A 410 -9.60 22.93 -2.50
C ASP A 410 -10.20 23.97 -3.45
N SER A 411 -9.43 24.38 -4.46
CA SER A 411 -9.76 25.45 -5.39
C SER A 411 -9.91 24.94 -6.83
N ASP A 412 -10.16 23.63 -6.99
CA ASP A 412 -10.38 22.98 -8.29
C ASP A 412 -11.59 23.59 -8.99
N LYS A 413 -11.37 24.11 -10.20
CA LYS A 413 -12.40 24.73 -11.06
C LYS A 413 -12.89 23.80 -12.17
N VAL A 414 -12.21 22.68 -12.41
CA VAL A 414 -12.55 21.72 -13.46
C VAL A 414 -13.42 20.61 -12.90
N VAL A 415 -13.04 20.10 -11.72
CA VAL A 415 -13.78 19.10 -10.96
C VAL A 415 -13.95 19.63 -9.53
N PRO A 416 -14.87 20.60 -9.31
CA PRO A 416 -15.01 21.27 -8.03
C PRO A 416 -15.12 20.31 -6.84
N PHE A 417 -14.27 20.50 -5.83
CA PHE A 417 -14.22 19.67 -4.63
C PHE A 417 -15.59 19.58 -3.95
N SER A 418 -16.29 20.71 -3.84
CA SER A 418 -17.62 20.83 -3.23
C SER A 418 -18.71 20.03 -3.93
N GLU A 419 -18.56 19.76 -5.23
CA GLU A 419 -19.54 19.05 -6.06
C GLU A 419 -19.19 17.57 -6.27
N ASN A 420 -17.99 17.15 -5.84
CA ASN A 420 -17.45 15.81 -6.04
C ASN A 420 -16.97 15.20 -4.71
N SER A 421 -15.67 15.27 -4.41
CA SER A 421 -15.06 14.57 -3.28
C SER A 421 -15.59 15.01 -1.91
N ALA A 422 -16.05 16.26 -1.73
CA ALA A 422 -16.68 16.70 -0.48
C ALA A 422 -17.97 15.92 -0.20
N ILE A 423 -18.78 15.68 -1.24
CA ILE A 423 -20.02 14.91 -1.15
C ILE A 423 -19.70 13.44 -0.87
N VAL A 424 -18.69 12.87 -1.56
CA VAL A 424 -18.24 11.50 -1.28
C VAL A 424 -17.82 11.38 0.16
N ARG A 425 -16.88 12.20 0.65
CA ARG A 425 -16.44 12.19 2.04
C ARG A 425 -17.63 12.24 3.00
N GLN A 426 -18.48 13.25 2.87
CA GLN A 426 -19.61 13.46 3.77
C GLN A 426 -20.53 12.24 3.85
N ARG A 427 -20.92 11.69 2.70
CA ARG A 427 -21.83 10.53 2.64
C ARG A 427 -21.13 9.25 3.12
N TYR A 428 -19.87 9.06 2.78
CA TYR A 428 -19.11 7.86 3.09
C TYR A 428 -18.79 7.76 4.59
N THR A 429 -18.32 8.85 5.20
CA THR A 429 -18.06 8.89 6.64
C THR A 429 -19.35 8.82 7.46
N ALA A 430 -20.48 9.37 6.97
CA ALA A 430 -21.78 9.21 7.61
C ALA A 430 -22.28 7.75 7.63
N MET A 431 -21.75 6.89 6.77
CA MET A 431 -22.01 5.45 6.76
C MET A 431 -20.98 4.64 7.57
N GLY A 432 -20.03 5.29 8.25
CA GLY A 432 -18.98 4.61 9.03
C GLY A 432 -17.82 4.07 8.19
N ALA A 433 -17.73 4.43 6.91
CA ALA A 433 -16.71 3.91 6.03
C ALA A 433 -15.39 4.72 6.13
N PRO A 434 -14.21 4.06 6.07
CA PRO A 434 -12.92 4.70 6.20
C PRO A 434 -12.61 5.61 5.00
N PHE A 435 -12.36 6.90 5.29
CA PHE A 435 -12.05 7.91 4.29
C PHE A 435 -10.95 8.87 4.77
N GLU A 436 -9.83 8.91 4.05
CA GLU A 436 -8.74 9.86 4.26
C GLU A 436 -8.72 10.91 3.16
N LEU A 437 -8.53 12.18 3.54
CA LEU A 437 -8.52 13.32 2.63
C LEU A 437 -7.22 14.12 2.76
N ILE A 438 -6.51 14.25 1.64
CA ILE A 438 -5.40 15.20 1.50
C ILE A 438 -5.89 16.37 0.64
N LEU A 439 -6.29 17.44 1.31
CA LEU A 439 -6.81 18.66 0.67
C LEU A 439 -5.67 19.67 0.51
N LYS A 440 -5.29 19.97 -0.74
CA LYS A 440 -4.20 20.88 -1.10
C LYS A 440 -4.72 22.33 -1.13
N PRO A 441 -4.29 23.21 -0.20
CA PRO A 441 -4.81 24.57 -0.11
C PRO A 441 -4.43 25.44 -1.31
N GLY A 442 -5.40 26.15 -1.89
CA GLY A 442 -5.21 27.05 -3.02
C GLY A 442 -4.88 26.37 -4.36
N VAL A 443 -4.93 25.04 -4.42
CA VAL A 443 -4.56 24.27 -5.62
C VAL A 443 -5.80 24.04 -6.49
N ASP A 444 -5.68 24.28 -7.80
CA ASP A 444 -6.70 24.01 -8.81
C ASP A 444 -6.69 22.51 -9.19
N HIS A 445 -7.25 22.12 -10.35
CA HIS A 445 -7.27 20.73 -10.81
C HIS A 445 -5.88 20.07 -10.91
N HIS A 446 -4.87 20.88 -11.22
CA HIS A 446 -3.48 20.44 -11.34
C HIS A 446 -2.57 21.22 -10.38
N PRO A 447 -1.46 20.60 -9.92
CA PRO A 447 -1.00 19.25 -10.27
C PRO A 447 -1.81 18.15 -9.57
N HIS A 448 -1.99 17.00 -10.24
CA HIS A 448 -2.42 15.76 -9.58
C HIS A 448 -1.25 15.17 -8.78
N SER A 449 -1.57 14.23 -7.89
CA SER A 449 -0.68 13.55 -6.97
C SER A 449 -0.02 14.51 -5.96
N LEU A 450 0.91 13.94 -5.20
CA LEU A 450 1.78 14.62 -4.25
C LEU A 450 3.23 14.53 -4.74
N SER A 451 4.02 15.55 -4.40
CA SER A 451 5.48 15.49 -4.60
C SER A 451 6.12 14.39 -3.76
N ASP A 452 5.62 14.20 -2.54
CA ASP A 452 5.95 13.05 -1.68
C ASP A 452 4.78 12.04 -1.73
N PRO A 453 4.95 10.87 -2.36
CA PRO A 453 3.89 9.88 -2.50
C PRO A 453 3.66 9.05 -1.22
N ALA A 454 4.52 9.17 -0.20
CA ALA A 454 4.50 8.30 0.97
C ALA A 454 3.11 8.17 1.64
N PRO A 455 2.34 9.26 1.88
CA PRO A 455 1.02 9.13 2.50
C PRO A 455 0.06 8.20 1.74
N VAL A 456 0.07 8.29 0.40
CA VAL A 456 -0.78 7.46 -0.45
C VAL A 456 -0.24 6.03 -0.56
N VAL A 457 1.07 5.88 -0.70
CA VAL A 457 1.72 4.57 -0.79
C VAL A 457 1.51 3.76 0.50
N ASP A 458 1.73 4.37 1.66
CA ASP A 458 1.58 3.71 2.96
C ASP A 458 0.11 3.35 3.22
N PHE A 459 -0.84 4.21 2.82
CA PHE A 459 -2.27 3.87 2.81
C PHE A 459 -2.58 2.65 1.93
N ILE A 460 -2.04 2.59 0.72
CA ILE A 460 -2.30 1.46 -0.19
C ILE A 460 -1.70 0.17 0.38
N ILE A 461 -0.46 0.21 0.88
CA ILE A 461 0.25 -0.96 1.39
C ILE A 461 -0.46 -1.55 2.62
N ARG A 462 -0.85 -0.70 3.59
CA ARG A 462 -1.46 -1.16 4.85
C ARG A 462 -2.81 -1.86 4.67
N HIS A 463 -3.50 -1.62 3.55
CA HIS A 463 -4.79 -2.25 3.20
C HIS A 463 -4.65 -3.48 2.29
N GLN A 464 -3.43 -3.96 2.02
CA GLN A 464 -3.26 -5.21 1.26
C GLN A 464 -3.50 -6.42 2.17
N PRO A 465 -4.23 -7.46 1.71
CA PRO A 465 -4.52 -8.64 2.54
C PRO A 465 -3.28 -9.33 3.12
N GLY A 466 -2.20 -9.42 2.32
CA GLY A 466 -0.94 -10.02 2.77
C GLY A 466 -0.21 -9.18 3.82
N TYR A 467 -0.49 -7.87 3.88
CA TYR A 467 0.05 -6.97 4.89
C TYR A 467 -0.77 -7.04 6.18
N GLU A 468 -2.09 -6.95 6.08
CA GLU A 468 -3.02 -6.97 7.23
C GLU A 468 -2.98 -8.30 8.00
N ALA A 469 -2.78 -9.42 7.30
CA ALA A 469 -2.76 -10.75 7.91
C ALA A 469 -1.69 -10.95 9.01
N LYS A 470 -0.70 -10.05 9.10
CA LYS A 470 0.40 -10.12 10.06
C LYS A 470 0.26 -9.13 11.21
N GLN A 471 -0.72 -8.25 11.12
CA GLN A 471 -0.96 -7.21 12.11
C GLN A 471 -1.47 -7.81 13.42
N CYS A 472 -0.81 -7.47 14.52
CA CYS A 472 -1.05 -8.08 15.83
C CYS A 472 -1.60 -7.02 16.80
N TYR A 473 -2.90 -7.06 17.09
CA TYR A 473 -3.56 -6.15 18.04
C TYR A 473 -4.76 -6.82 18.72
N THR A 474 -5.20 -6.23 19.83
CA THR A 474 -6.43 -6.66 20.54
C THR A 474 -7.33 -5.44 20.73
N LEU A 475 -8.54 -5.51 20.16
CA LEU A 475 -9.55 -4.47 20.36
C LEU A 475 -10.28 -4.68 21.69
N ARG A 476 -10.38 -3.61 22.47
CA ARG A 476 -11.17 -3.53 23.71
C ARG A 476 -11.78 -2.13 23.78
N GLY A 477 -12.93 -1.99 24.45
CA GLY A 477 -13.60 -0.71 24.57
C GLY A 477 -14.03 -0.13 23.20
N ASP A 478 -14.16 1.18 23.12
CA ASP A 478 -14.42 1.93 21.90
C ASP A 478 -13.78 3.33 21.99
N TYR A 479 -13.56 3.99 20.85
CA TYR A 479 -13.03 5.36 20.79
C TYR A 479 -14.09 6.38 20.37
N ARG A 480 -15.32 6.20 20.88
CA ARG A 480 -16.40 7.11 20.51
C ARG A 480 -16.09 8.55 20.89
N ASN A 481 -15.35 8.76 21.99
CA ASN A 481 -15.16 10.08 22.58
C ASN A 481 -14.23 10.94 21.72
N SER A 482 -13.04 10.43 21.40
CA SER A 482 -12.11 11.08 20.48
C SER A 482 -12.71 11.22 19.09
N TYR A 483 -13.46 10.23 18.60
CA TYR A 483 -14.18 10.36 17.33
C TYR A 483 -15.18 11.53 17.31
N GLN A 484 -15.97 11.71 18.38
CA GLN A 484 -16.89 12.86 18.49
C GLN A 484 -16.11 14.19 18.49
N MET A 485 -15.04 14.27 19.27
CA MET A 485 -14.20 15.48 19.33
C MET A 485 -13.60 15.81 17.97
N PHE A 486 -13.10 14.79 17.25
CA PHE A 486 -12.43 14.98 15.98
C PHE A 486 -13.44 15.29 14.87
N GLU A 487 -14.45 14.45 14.64
CA GLU A 487 -15.34 14.60 13.49
C GLU A 487 -16.46 15.66 13.69
N LYS A 488 -16.99 15.80 14.92
CA LYS A 488 -18.13 16.71 15.20
C LYS A 488 -17.68 18.05 15.74
N GLU A 489 -16.93 18.06 16.84
CA GLU A 489 -16.49 19.30 17.49
C GLU A 489 -15.34 19.96 16.74
N ARG A 490 -14.60 19.19 15.93
CA ARG A 490 -13.49 19.66 15.08
C ARG A 490 -12.37 20.34 15.87
N VAL A 491 -12.20 19.94 17.13
CA VAL A 491 -11.08 20.31 17.99
C VAL A 491 -10.65 19.04 18.70
N GLY A 492 -9.37 18.69 18.62
CA GLY A 492 -8.85 17.45 19.19
C GLY A 492 -7.49 17.62 19.83
N THR A 493 -7.30 17.03 21.00
CA THR A 493 -6.02 16.99 21.70
C THR A 493 -5.52 15.56 21.81
N VAL A 494 -4.31 15.31 21.30
CA VAL A 494 -3.69 13.98 21.25
C VAL A 494 -2.34 14.01 21.95
N ALA A 495 -2.10 13.08 22.87
CA ALA A 495 -0.84 12.99 23.60
C ALA A 495 -0.10 11.69 23.30
N PHE A 496 1.23 11.75 23.32
CA PHE A 496 2.11 10.61 23.10
C PHE A 496 3.07 10.47 24.28
N LEU A 497 2.81 9.50 25.16
CA LEU A 497 3.62 9.25 26.34
C LEU A 497 4.49 8.01 26.11
N GLY A 498 5.81 8.16 26.20
CA GLY A 498 6.69 7.00 26.14
C GLY A 498 8.18 7.32 26.24
N GLY A 499 8.97 6.36 25.79
CA GLY A 499 10.43 6.40 25.81
C GLY A 499 11.07 7.09 24.61
N SER A 500 12.32 6.71 24.30
CA SER A 500 13.09 7.29 23.19
C SER A 500 12.45 7.03 21.82
N ILE A 501 11.79 5.89 21.62
CA ILE A 501 11.15 5.55 20.33
C ILE A 501 9.96 6.50 20.07
N THR A 502 9.32 7.02 21.12
CA THR A 502 8.22 7.98 21.03
C THR A 502 8.72 9.42 20.83
N GLU A 503 9.85 9.78 21.46
CA GLU A 503 10.48 11.11 21.32
C GLU A 503 11.00 11.35 19.90
N MET A 504 11.59 10.33 19.28
CA MET A 504 12.14 10.39 17.94
C MET A 504 11.10 10.77 16.88
N LYS A 505 11.58 11.42 15.80
CA LYS A 505 10.80 11.60 14.59
C LYS A 505 10.52 10.26 13.91
N GLY A 506 9.26 9.92 13.67
CA GLY A 506 8.88 8.65 13.08
C GLY A 506 7.39 8.35 13.17
N TRP A 507 7.03 7.25 13.85
CA TRP A 507 5.66 6.74 13.91
C TRP A 507 4.68 7.77 14.44
N ARG A 508 5.06 8.53 15.48
CA ARG A 508 4.22 9.58 16.08
C ARG A 508 3.84 10.64 15.05
N ASP A 509 4.82 11.13 14.29
CA ASP A 509 4.58 12.12 13.23
C ASP A 509 3.66 11.56 12.15
N MET A 510 3.84 10.28 11.77
CA MET A 510 2.97 9.60 10.82
C MET A 510 1.52 9.52 11.32
N ILE A 511 1.31 9.24 12.62
CA ILE A 511 -0.03 9.26 13.23
C ILE A 511 -0.61 10.68 13.29
N CYS A 512 0.19 11.69 13.60
CA CYS A 512 -0.25 13.08 13.56
C CYS A 512 -0.75 13.48 12.16
N GLU A 513 -0.05 13.06 11.10
CA GLU A 513 -0.46 13.33 9.72
C GLU A 513 -1.68 12.52 9.30
N ASP A 514 -1.74 11.22 9.64
CA ASP A 514 -2.90 10.36 9.38
C ASP A 514 -4.18 10.91 10.07
N LEU A 515 -4.09 11.36 11.33
CA LEU A 515 -5.24 11.96 12.02
C LEU A 515 -5.74 13.24 11.32
N LYS A 516 -4.84 14.07 10.79
CA LYS A 516 -5.23 15.23 9.97
C LYS A 516 -5.88 14.80 8.66
N GLN A 517 -5.48 13.69 8.07
CA GLN A 517 -6.06 13.18 6.82
C GLN A 517 -7.45 12.58 7.06
N ARG A 518 -7.63 11.83 8.15
CA ARG A 518 -8.93 11.30 8.59
C ARG A 518 -9.89 12.42 8.95
N PHE A 519 -9.41 13.44 9.67
CA PHE A 519 -10.18 14.56 10.20
C PHE A 519 -9.63 15.92 9.71
N PRO A 520 -9.76 16.23 8.41
CA PRO A 520 -9.13 17.39 7.75
C PRO A 520 -9.70 18.73 8.18
N TYR A 521 -10.84 18.74 8.86
CA TYR A 521 -11.49 19.95 9.35
C TYR A 521 -11.19 20.21 10.84
N THR A 522 -10.40 19.35 11.47
CA THR A 522 -10.16 19.36 12.90
C THR A 522 -8.89 20.12 13.22
N LYS A 523 -9.00 21.07 14.15
CA LYS A 523 -7.83 21.73 14.71
C LYS A 523 -7.23 20.84 15.80
N PHE A 524 -6.08 20.23 15.49
CA PHE A 524 -5.37 19.38 16.44
C PHE A 524 -4.38 20.15 17.31
N THR A 525 -4.27 19.74 18.57
CA THR A 525 -3.15 20.01 19.47
C THR A 525 -2.46 18.68 19.80
N PHE A 526 -1.17 18.57 19.47
CA PHE A 526 -0.38 17.38 19.75
C PHE A 526 0.56 17.65 20.91
N ILE A 527 0.53 16.79 21.93
CA ILE A 527 1.42 16.84 23.10
C ILE A 527 2.49 15.77 22.93
N ASP A 528 3.73 16.23 22.79
CA ASP A 528 4.91 15.39 22.80
C ASP A 528 5.37 15.16 24.24
N ALA A 529 5.16 13.95 24.74
CA ALA A 529 5.60 13.54 26.06
C ALA A 529 6.55 12.33 25.98
N GLY A 530 7.30 12.18 24.88
CA GLY A 530 8.39 11.21 24.78
C GLY A 530 9.63 11.70 25.54
N ILE A 531 10.17 10.88 26.46
CA ILE A 531 11.44 11.17 27.14
C ILE A 531 12.32 9.91 27.07
N PRO A 532 13.55 10.00 26.52
CA PRO A 532 14.44 8.86 26.44
C PRO A 532 14.66 8.16 27.79
N SER A 533 14.69 6.83 27.76
CA SER A 533 14.90 5.95 28.94
C SER A 533 13.71 5.85 29.90
N MET A 534 12.55 6.43 29.57
CA MET A 534 11.37 6.41 30.44
C MET A 534 10.39 5.29 30.06
N GLY A 535 10.19 4.34 30.97
CA GLY A 535 9.12 3.35 30.93
C GLY A 535 7.83 3.81 31.63
N SER A 536 6.99 2.86 32.04
CA SER A 536 5.68 3.11 32.61
C SER A 536 5.77 3.66 34.04
N THR A 537 6.71 3.16 34.85
CA THR A 537 6.97 3.67 36.19
C THR A 537 7.27 5.18 36.20
N PRO A 538 8.33 5.69 35.54
CA PRO A 538 8.55 7.13 35.47
C PRO A 538 7.42 7.88 34.74
N GLY A 539 6.78 7.23 33.77
CA GLY A 539 5.60 7.78 33.08
C GLY A 539 4.45 8.11 34.03
N ALA A 540 4.15 7.24 35.00
CA ALA A 540 3.08 7.45 35.98
C ALA A 540 3.31 8.70 36.84
N PHE A 541 4.56 8.97 37.26
CA PHE A 541 4.89 10.12 38.11
C PHE A 541 4.95 11.45 37.36
N ARG A 542 5.22 11.44 36.06
CA ARG A 542 5.31 12.66 35.24
C ARG A 542 4.05 12.95 34.43
N LEU A 543 3.08 12.03 34.39
CA LEU A 543 1.86 12.16 33.59
C LEU A 543 1.14 13.50 33.85
N ALA A 544 1.03 13.89 35.13
CA ALA A 544 0.39 15.15 35.51
C ALA A 544 1.11 16.37 34.89
N ASP A 545 2.44 16.42 34.99
CA ASP A 545 3.23 17.57 34.56
C ASP A 545 3.43 17.63 33.04
N ASP A 546 3.60 16.47 32.40
CA ASP A 546 3.97 16.39 30.98
C ASP A 546 2.75 16.29 30.07
N VAL A 547 1.63 15.77 30.55
CA VAL A 547 0.42 15.52 29.74
C VAL A 547 -0.78 16.28 30.29
N LEU A 548 -1.24 15.96 31.51
CA LEU A 548 -2.54 16.41 32.00
C LEU A 548 -2.59 17.92 32.29
N SER A 549 -1.45 18.52 32.68
CA SER A 549 -1.35 19.97 32.91
C SER A 549 -1.37 20.80 31.63
N LYS A 550 -1.10 20.18 30.46
CA LYS A 550 -0.93 20.90 29.19
C LYS A 550 -2.28 21.24 28.54
N ALA A 551 -3.18 20.27 28.51
CA ALA A 551 -4.53 20.40 27.96
C ALA A 551 -5.40 19.21 28.36
N LYS A 552 -6.71 19.32 28.16
CA LYS A 552 -7.63 18.19 28.25
C LYS A 552 -7.39 17.26 27.05
N VAL A 553 -6.81 16.09 27.30
CA VAL A 553 -6.46 15.11 26.26
C VAL A 553 -7.66 14.25 25.89
N ASP A 554 -7.92 14.11 24.59
CA ASP A 554 -9.01 13.28 24.04
C ASP A 554 -8.52 11.88 23.65
N LEU A 555 -7.28 11.76 23.18
CA LEU A 555 -6.64 10.50 22.82
C LEU A 555 -5.19 10.44 23.33
N LEU A 556 -4.85 9.40 24.08
CA LEU A 556 -3.51 9.14 24.62
C LEU A 556 -2.92 7.87 24.01
N PHE A 557 -1.77 7.99 23.37
CA PHE A 557 -0.92 6.84 23.05
C PHE A 557 0.10 6.63 24.16
N VAL A 558 0.23 5.40 24.65
CA VAL A 558 1.23 5.03 25.67
C VAL A 558 2.08 3.85 25.21
N GLU A 559 3.40 4.00 25.29
CA GLU A 559 4.38 2.94 25.03
C GLU A 559 5.47 2.95 26.09
N ALA A 560 5.77 1.78 26.65
CA ALA A 560 6.76 1.67 27.73
C ALA A 560 7.48 0.32 27.82
N ALA A 561 7.08 -0.69 27.06
CA ALA A 561 7.49 -2.08 27.29
C ALA A 561 9.01 -2.27 27.16
N VAL A 562 9.63 -1.65 26.15
CA VAL A 562 11.08 -1.73 25.94
C VAL A 562 11.84 -1.09 27.11
N ASN A 563 11.40 0.07 27.58
CA ASN A 563 12.07 0.77 28.68
C ASN A 563 11.81 0.12 30.04
N ASP A 564 10.63 -0.44 30.27
CA ASP A 564 10.35 -1.17 31.51
C ASP A 564 11.24 -2.40 31.68
N ASP A 565 11.42 -3.18 30.61
CA ASP A 565 12.33 -4.33 30.60
C ASP A 565 13.79 -3.90 30.73
N THR A 566 14.20 -2.90 29.95
CA THR A 566 15.57 -2.36 29.94
C THR A 566 15.97 -1.76 31.29
N ASN A 567 15.02 -1.11 31.99
CA ASN A 567 15.29 -0.45 33.26
C ASN A 567 15.28 -1.40 34.46
N GLY A 568 14.91 -2.67 34.26
CA GLY A 568 14.91 -3.68 35.30
C GLY A 568 13.76 -3.55 36.30
N PHE A 569 12.68 -2.84 35.96
CA PHE A 569 11.48 -2.83 36.80
C PHE A 569 10.89 -4.24 36.85
N ASN A 570 10.55 -4.71 38.05
CA ASN A 570 9.98 -6.03 38.20
C ASN A 570 8.51 -6.08 37.76
N ALA A 571 7.93 -7.27 37.67
CA ALA A 571 6.56 -7.45 37.17
C ALA A 571 5.50 -6.62 37.92
N ILE A 572 5.64 -6.44 39.24
CA ILE A 572 4.71 -5.64 40.05
C ILE A 572 4.87 -4.16 39.73
N GLU A 573 6.10 -3.66 39.62
CA GLU A 573 6.37 -2.25 39.29
C GLU A 573 5.87 -1.89 37.89
N GLN A 574 6.06 -2.78 36.91
CA GLN A 574 5.55 -2.61 35.55
C GLN A 574 4.01 -2.51 35.53
N VAL A 575 3.32 -3.33 36.33
CA VAL A 575 1.86 -3.23 36.49
C VAL A 575 1.47 -1.93 37.18
N ARG A 576 2.12 -1.55 38.29
CA ARG A 576 1.83 -0.31 39.03
C ARG A 576 2.06 0.94 38.20
N GLY A 577 3.11 0.96 37.39
CA GLY A 577 3.42 2.05 36.46
C GLY A 577 2.37 2.18 35.36
N MET A 578 2.12 1.10 34.63
CA MET A 578 1.15 1.14 33.53
C MET A 578 -0.28 1.40 34.02
N GLU A 579 -0.69 0.77 35.12
CA GLU A 579 -1.97 1.05 35.76
C GLU A 579 -2.03 2.48 36.28
N GLY A 580 -0.95 3.00 36.86
CA GLY A 580 -0.85 4.37 37.32
C GLY A 580 -1.13 5.36 36.20
N ILE A 581 -0.55 5.14 35.01
CA ILE A 581 -0.81 5.96 33.82
C ILE A 581 -2.29 5.89 33.43
N VAL A 582 -2.81 4.68 33.19
CA VAL A 582 -4.17 4.47 32.67
C VAL A 582 -5.22 4.99 33.64
N ARG A 583 -5.11 4.63 34.93
CA ARG A 583 -6.08 5.00 35.95
C ARG A 583 -6.06 6.50 36.23
N HIS A 584 -4.90 7.12 36.31
CA HIS A 584 -4.77 8.57 36.51
C HIS A 584 -5.35 9.34 35.32
N ALA A 585 -5.05 8.91 34.09
CA ALA A 585 -5.63 9.50 32.88
C ALA A 585 -7.17 9.48 32.90
N LEU A 586 -7.77 8.33 33.23
CA LEU A 586 -9.23 8.17 33.30
C LEU A 586 -9.89 8.88 34.50
N LEU A 587 -9.19 9.02 35.64
CA LEU A 587 -9.67 9.83 36.76
C LEU A 587 -9.66 11.32 36.43
N SER A 588 -8.66 11.78 35.68
CA SER A 588 -8.53 13.18 35.23
C SER A 588 -9.54 13.53 34.14
N ASN A 589 -9.68 12.65 33.14
CA ASN A 589 -10.67 12.77 32.07
C ASN A 589 -11.31 11.40 31.80
N PRO A 590 -12.51 11.13 32.34
CA PRO A 590 -13.20 9.87 32.10
C PRO A 590 -13.55 9.59 30.63
N SER A 591 -13.51 10.62 29.78
CA SER A 591 -13.76 10.49 28.34
C SER A 591 -12.49 10.33 27.51
N MET A 592 -11.30 10.21 28.12
CA MET A 592 -10.05 10.05 27.37
C MET A 592 -9.96 8.65 26.77
N ASP A 593 -9.79 8.58 25.46
CA ASP A 593 -9.48 7.33 24.76
C ASP A 593 -7.98 7.05 24.89
N ILE A 594 -7.60 5.78 25.06
CA ILE A 594 -6.20 5.39 25.31
C ILE A 594 -5.83 4.22 24.40
N MET A 595 -4.66 4.28 23.75
CA MET A 595 -4.06 3.19 22.99
C MET A 595 -2.75 2.76 23.63
N MET A 596 -2.63 1.47 23.93
CA MET A 596 -1.40 0.89 24.46
C MET A 596 -0.58 0.25 23.34
N LEU A 597 0.72 0.53 23.28
CA LEU A 597 1.62 0.03 22.25
C LEU A 597 2.74 -0.80 22.87
N HIS A 598 3.13 -1.88 22.19
CA HIS A 598 4.25 -2.74 22.60
C HIS A 598 5.29 -2.84 21.47
N PHE A 599 6.40 -2.11 21.59
CA PHE A 599 7.48 -2.12 20.60
C PHE A 599 8.47 -3.28 20.78
N ILE A 600 9.24 -3.57 19.73
CA ILE A 600 10.28 -4.60 19.71
C ILE A 600 11.67 -4.05 20.07
N TYR A 601 12.51 -4.89 20.67
CA TYR A 601 13.96 -4.67 20.78
C TYR A 601 14.71 -6.00 20.86
N ASP A 602 16.06 -5.99 20.72
CA ASP A 602 16.88 -7.20 20.52
C ASP A 602 16.55 -8.36 21.48
N PRO A 603 16.44 -8.16 22.80
CA PRO A 603 16.18 -9.23 23.77
C PRO A 603 14.78 -9.86 23.68
N PHE A 604 13.81 -9.22 23.03
CA PHE A 604 12.50 -9.82 22.79
C PHE A 604 12.54 -10.83 21.63
N ILE A 605 13.43 -10.66 20.66
CA ILE A 605 13.43 -11.45 19.42
C ILE A 605 13.57 -12.96 19.71
N PRO A 606 14.58 -13.44 20.50
CA PRO A 606 14.70 -14.87 20.77
C PRO A 606 13.52 -15.46 21.53
N LYS A 607 12.88 -14.68 22.42
CA LYS A 607 11.68 -15.10 23.15
C LYS A 607 10.52 -15.33 22.19
N LEU A 608 10.25 -14.35 21.32
CA LEU A 608 9.17 -14.40 20.33
C LEU A 608 9.41 -15.47 19.26
N ASP A 609 10.66 -15.70 18.88
CA ASP A 609 11.04 -16.79 17.99
C ASP A 609 10.78 -18.17 18.61
N GLY A 610 11.01 -18.29 19.92
CA GLY A 610 10.67 -19.47 20.72
C GLY A 610 9.19 -19.60 21.09
N GLY A 611 8.32 -18.68 20.65
CA GLY A 611 6.88 -18.67 20.99
C GLY A 611 6.58 -18.20 22.41
N GLN A 612 7.52 -17.56 23.09
CA GLN A 612 7.37 -16.99 24.42
C GLN A 612 7.10 -15.47 24.34
N MET A 613 5.98 -15.02 24.92
CA MET A 613 5.70 -13.60 25.07
C MET A 613 6.61 -12.98 26.15
N PRO A 614 7.22 -11.81 25.92
CA PRO A 614 7.91 -11.07 26.98
C PRO A 614 6.99 -10.74 28.16
N ASP A 615 7.46 -10.99 29.38
CA ASP A 615 6.68 -10.80 30.61
C ASP A 615 6.14 -9.37 30.77
N VAL A 616 6.93 -8.36 30.38
CA VAL A 616 6.49 -6.96 30.41
C VAL A 616 5.26 -6.69 29.54
N ILE A 617 5.19 -7.31 28.37
CA ILE A 617 4.01 -7.20 27.48
C ILE A 617 2.82 -7.87 28.17
N LEU A 618 3.01 -9.05 28.78
CA LEU A 618 1.95 -9.71 29.55
C LEU A 618 1.45 -8.85 30.72
N ASN A 619 2.36 -8.17 31.43
CA ASN A 619 2.03 -7.29 32.55
C ASN A 619 1.23 -6.06 32.10
N HIS A 620 1.64 -5.41 31.01
CA HIS A 620 0.89 -4.30 30.43
C HIS A 620 -0.47 -4.76 29.88
N GLU A 621 -0.55 -5.93 29.25
CA GLU A 621 -1.82 -6.53 28.78
C GLU A 621 -2.78 -6.84 29.91
N ARG A 622 -2.30 -7.19 31.12
CA ARG A 622 -3.17 -7.35 32.30
C ARG A 622 -3.87 -6.05 32.65
N VAL A 623 -3.16 -4.92 32.59
CA VAL A 623 -3.74 -3.58 32.77
C VAL A 623 -4.72 -3.28 31.63
N ALA A 624 -4.33 -3.52 30.37
CA ALA A 624 -5.20 -3.29 29.23
C ALA A 624 -6.53 -4.08 29.32
N ASN A 625 -6.47 -5.34 29.77
CA ASN A 625 -7.66 -6.16 30.02
C ASN A 625 -8.53 -5.60 31.16
N HIS A 626 -7.93 -5.18 32.28
CA HIS A 626 -8.66 -4.66 33.45
C HIS A 626 -9.43 -3.37 33.14
N TYR A 627 -8.85 -2.50 32.30
CA TYR A 627 -9.41 -1.20 31.93
C TYR A 627 -10.07 -1.16 30.54
N LEU A 628 -10.16 -2.31 29.86
CA LEU A 628 -10.70 -2.43 28.49
C LEU A 628 -10.01 -1.52 27.46
N ILE A 629 -8.68 -1.39 27.55
CA ILE A 629 -7.86 -0.57 26.65
C ILE A 629 -7.42 -1.41 25.44
N PRO A 630 -7.63 -0.95 24.19
CA PRO A 630 -7.10 -1.63 23.02
C PRO A 630 -5.56 -1.55 23.01
N SER A 631 -4.94 -2.59 22.50
CA SER A 631 -3.48 -2.69 22.50
C SER A 631 -2.92 -3.22 21.18
N VAL A 632 -1.73 -2.74 20.83
CA VAL A 632 -1.03 -3.08 19.59
C VAL A 632 0.29 -3.77 19.91
N ASN A 633 0.40 -5.04 19.54
CA ASN A 633 1.58 -5.88 19.79
C ASN A 633 2.52 -5.88 18.58
N LEU A 634 3.19 -4.74 18.39
CA LEU A 634 4.17 -4.56 17.33
C LEU A 634 5.41 -5.46 17.53
N ALA A 635 5.71 -5.84 18.77
CA ALA A 635 6.75 -6.80 19.08
C ALA A 635 6.57 -8.13 18.33
N THR A 636 5.38 -8.73 18.48
CA THR A 636 5.06 -10.01 17.84
C THR A 636 4.98 -9.89 16.33
N GLU A 637 4.36 -8.82 15.83
CA GLU A 637 4.24 -8.56 14.39
C GLU A 637 5.62 -8.45 13.73
N ILE A 638 6.50 -7.59 14.24
CA ILE A 638 7.82 -7.38 13.62
C ILE A 638 8.67 -8.65 13.67
N ALA A 639 8.64 -9.40 14.78
CA ALA A 639 9.34 -10.68 14.87
C ALA A 639 8.83 -11.69 13.82
N ALA A 640 7.51 -11.79 13.62
CA ALA A 640 6.93 -12.66 12.60
C ALA A 640 7.34 -12.25 11.18
N ARG A 641 7.28 -10.96 10.85
CA ARG A 641 7.70 -10.44 9.53
C ARG A 641 9.18 -10.70 9.24
N MET A 642 10.05 -10.53 10.25
CA MET A 642 11.49 -10.84 10.11
C MET A 642 11.73 -12.33 9.89
N ARG A 643 11.04 -13.20 10.63
CA ARG A 643 11.14 -14.66 10.50
C ARG A 643 10.66 -15.16 9.13
N GLU A 644 9.71 -14.47 8.51
CA GLU A 644 9.24 -14.75 7.14
C GLU A 644 10.12 -14.12 6.05
N GLY A 645 11.16 -13.36 6.43
CA GLY A 645 12.14 -12.81 5.50
C GLY A 645 11.68 -11.55 4.75
N GLU A 646 10.65 -10.84 5.23
CA GLU A 646 10.25 -9.55 4.62
C GLU A 646 11.34 -8.48 4.76
N PHE A 647 12.04 -8.49 5.89
CA PHE A 647 13.20 -7.66 6.19
C PHE A 647 13.99 -8.28 7.33
N ASN A 648 15.21 -7.81 7.57
CA ASN A 648 16.03 -8.19 8.71
C ASN A 648 16.14 -7.05 9.75
N TRP A 649 16.76 -7.34 10.89
CA TRP A 649 16.90 -6.37 12.00
C TRP A 649 17.65 -5.09 11.61
N GLU A 650 18.65 -5.20 10.73
CA GLU A 650 19.41 -4.05 10.23
C GLU A 650 18.57 -3.15 9.31
N GLN A 651 17.75 -3.75 8.45
CA GLN A 651 16.80 -3.04 7.59
C GLN A 651 15.71 -2.37 8.43
N PHE A 652 15.24 -3.03 9.49
CA PHE A 652 14.30 -2.46 10.45
C PHE A 652 14.89 -1.26 11.20
N GLY A 653 16.17 -1.34 11.59
CA GLY A 653 16.94 -0.25 12.20
C GLY A 653 17.37 -0.48 13.64
N GLY A 654 17.04 -1.62 14.25
CA GLY A 654 17.31 -1.88 15.65
C GLY A 654 16.18 -1.44 16.59
N THR A 655 16.48 -1.33 17.88
CA THR A 655 15.57 -0.81 18.92
C THR A 655 15.02 0.58 18.57
N HIS A 656 15.84 1.41 17.93
CA HIS A 656 15.47 2.73 17.42
C HIS A 656 15.26 2.61 15.91
N PRO A 657 14.03 2.32 15.45
CA PRO A 657 13.79 1.92 14.08
C PRO A 657 14.16 3.01 13.07
N LYS A 658 14.55 2.57 11.87
CA LYS A 658 14.67 3.42 10.68
C LYS A 658 13.27 3.80 10.18
N PRO A 659 13.14 4.70 9.18
CA PRO A 659 11.83 5.06 8.61
C PRO A 659 10.96 3.86 8.22
N LEU A 660 11.56 2.76 7.74
CA LEU A 660 10.84 1.51 7.44
C LEU A 660 10.15 0.92 8.69
N GLY A 661 10.86 0.82 9.81
CA GLY A 661 10.29 0.27 11.05
C GLY A 661 9.17 1.14 11.62
N HIS A 662 9.33 2.47 11.55
CA HIS A 662 8.26 3.40 11.92
C HIS A 662 7.02 3.27 11.03
N ALA A 663 7.18 3.00 9.74
CA ALA A 663 6.05 2.77 8.84
C ALA A 663 5.23 1.52 9.23
N TYR A 664 5.89 0.43 9.65
CA TYR A 664 5.17 -0.74 10.18
C TYR A 664 4.40 -0.41 11.47
N TYR A 665 5.00 0.34 12.38
CA TYR A 665 4.33 0.77 13.61
C TYR A 665 3.08 1.61 13.29
N ALA A 666 3.22 2.62 12.42
CA ALA A 666 2.11 3.48 12.03
C ALA A 666 1.00 2.71 11.31
N ALA A 667 1.35 1.76 10.42
CA ALA A 667 0.37 1.00 9.66
C ALA A 667 -0.59 0.19 10.55
N THR A 668 -0.08 -0.46 11.60
CA THR A 668 -0.92 -1.25 12.52
C THR A 668 -1.70 -0.38 13.49
N ILE A 669 -1.14 0.75 13.93
CA ILE A 669 -1.90 1.75 14.69
C ILE A 669 -3.08 2.27 13.85
N ASN A 670 -2.83 2.63 12.59
CA ASN A 670 -3.88 3.10 11.67
C ASN A 670 -4.95 2.04 11.39
N LYS A 671 -4.56 0.75 11.32
CA LYS A 671 -5.52 -0.35 11.22
C LYS A 671 -6.47 -0.38 12.41
N VAL A 672 -5.96 -0.23 13.63
CA VAL A 672 -6.78 -0.17 14.84
C VAL A 672 -7.70 1.05 14.82
N LEU A 673 -7.20 2.22 14.39
CA LEU A 673 -8.02 3.42 14.25
C LEU A 673 -9.14 3.26 13.20
N ASP A 674 -8.86 2.62 12.06
CA ASP A 674 -9.87 2.31 11.04
C ASP A 674 -11.01 1.47 11.64
N GLU A 675 -10.69 0.36 12.31
CA GLU A 675 -11.69 -0.56 12.84
C GLU A 675 -12.48 0.03 14.00
N ILE A 676 -11.81 0.69 14.95
CA ILE A 676 -12.50 1.27 16.10
C ILE A 676 -13.38 2.45 15.67
N TYR A 677 -12.92 3.36 14.81
CA TYR A 677 -13.74 4.50 14.40
C TYR A 677 -14.92 4.11 13.50
N ALA A 678 -14.80 3.06 12.69
CA ALA A 678 -15.94 2.53 11.94
C ALA A 678 -17.10 2.15 12.88
N SER A 679 -16.79 1.56 14.03
CA SER A 679 -17.81 1.20 15.04
C SER A 679 -18.46 2.41 15.73
N CYS A 680 -17.77 3.55 15.78
CA CYS A 680 -18.22 4.75 16.49
C CYS A 680 -19.42 5.42 15.82
N VAL A 681 -19.52 5.35 14.48
CA VAL A 681 -20.66 5.94 13.74
C VAL A 681 -21.97 5.29 14.12
N ALA A 682 -21.97 3.97 14.37
CA ALA A 682 -23.15 3.23 14.82
C ALA A 682 -23.54 3.53 16.28
N ALA A 683 -22.58 3.95 17.12
CA ALA A 683 -22.78 4.15 18.56
C ALA A 683 -23.50 5.46 18.93
N GLY A 684 -23.67 6.40 17.99
CA GLY A 684 -24.35 7.67 18.21
C GLY A 684 -23.48 8.80 18.79
N PRO A 685 -24.03 10.02 18.96
CA PRO A 685 -23.25 11.24 19.19
C PRO A 685 -22.81 11.48 20.66
N ALA A 686 -23.26 10.69 21.62
CA ALA A 686 -23.03 10.97 23.03
C ALA A 686 -21.66 10.49 23.51
N VAL A 687 -20.83 11.43 23.98
CA VAL A 687 -19.62 11.15 24.77
C VAL A 687 -20.00 10.37 26.02
N LYS A 688 -19.24 9.32 26.34
CA LYS A 688 -19.50 8.45 27.49
C LYS A 688 -18.21 8.25 28.30
N PRO A 689 -18.25 8.39 29.63
CA PRO A 689 -17.15 7.97 30.49
C PRO A 689 -16.80 6.49 30.26
N HIS A 690 -15.50 6.21 30.16
CA HIS A 690 -14.97 4.85 30.19
C HIS A 690 -15.30 4.18 31.52
N VAL A 691 -15.45 2.86 31.49
CA VAL A 691 -15.66 2.08 32.70
C VAL A 691 -14.36 2.12 33.52
N LEU A 692 -14.43 2.74 34.70
CA LEU A 692 -13.34 2.74 35.65
C LEU A 692 -13.59 1.67 36.72
N PRO A 693 -12.79 0.58 36.78
CA PRO A 693 -12.90 -0.40 37.86
C PRO A 693 -12.80 0.26 39.23
N ALA A 694 -13.69 -0.11 40.15
CA ALA A 694 -13.72 0.47 41.50
C ALA A 694 -12.41 0.20 42.26
N VAL A 695 -11.85 -1.00 42.08
CA VAL A 695 -10.61 -1.44 42.69
C VAL A 695 -9.50 -1.47 41.63
N PRO A 696 -8.32 -0.88 41.90
CA PRO A 696 -7.17 -1.07 41.02
C PRO A 696 -6.73 -2.53 41.01
N LEU A 697 -6.04 -2.94 39.95
CA LEU A 697 -5.43 -4.24 39.77
C LEU A 697 -4.37 -4.48 40.86
N ASP A 698 -3.62 -3.44 41.23
CA ASP A 698 -2.72 -3.44 42.38
C ASP A 698 -3.06 -2.31 43.36
N GLY A 699 -3.15 -2.64 44.66
CA GLY A 699 -3.51 -1.68 45.71
C GLY A 699 -2.51 -0.54 45.91
N TYR A 700 -1.29 -0.69 45.42
CA TYR A 700 -0.22 0.32 45.45
C TYR A 700 0.10 0.87 44.06
N SER A 701 -0.88 0.82 43.14
CA SER A 701 -0.80 1.49 41.84
C SER A 701 -0.28 2.94 41.97
N TYR A 702 0.54 3.37 41.02
CA TYR A 702 1.09 4.73 40.96
C TYR A 702 0.09 5.75 40.41
N THR A 703 -1.20 5.56 40.71
CA THR A 703 -2.31 6.40 40.22
C THR A 703 -2.18 7.85 40.67
N ASN A 704 -1.63 8.10 41.86
CA ASN A 704 -1.39 9.45 42.37
C ASN A 704 0.11 9.80 42.31
N GLY A 705 0.82 9.21 41.35
CA GLY A 705 2.22 9.52 41.11
C GLY A 705 2.40 10.99 40.71
N LYS A 706 3.34 11.67 41.36
CA LYS A 706 3.74 13.03 41.03
C LYS A 706 5.24 13.26 41.17
N LEU A 707 5.73 14.27 40.45
CA LEU A 707 7.04 14.86 40.69
C LEU A 707 6.97 15.82 41.88
N VAL A 708 7.95 15.73 42.75
CA VAL A 708 8.09 16.60 43.93
C VAL A 708 9.37 17.44 43.79
N ASP A 709 9.19 18.76 43.93
CA ASP A 709 10.26 19.73 43.74
C ASP A 709 11.40 19.50 44.74
N ILE A 710 12.63 19.47 44.22
CA ILE A 710 13.85 19.26 44.99
C ILE A 710 14.05 20.26 46.14
N ARG A 711 13.45 21.46 46.07
CA ARG A 711 13.51 22.47 47.12
C ARG A 711 12.73 22.08 48.38
N GLN A 712 11.87 21.06 48.32
CA GLN A 712 11.16 20.54 49.49
C GLN A 712 12.07 19.71 50.41
N ALA A 713 13.23 19.28 49.93
CA ALA A 713 14.17 18.54 50.75
C ALA A 713 14.95 19.45 51.72
N HIS A 714 15.19 18.94 52.92
CA HIS A 714 16.09 19.53 53.89
C HIS A 714 17.52 19.05 53.62
N ILE A 715 18.34 19.95 53.06
CA ILE A 715 19.76 19.71 52.80
C ILE A 715 20.59 19.93 54.07
N ASN A 716 21.48 18.98 54.39
CA ASN A 716 22.52 19.17 55.41
C ASN A 716 23.86 19.55 54.75
N LYS A 717 24.89 19.82 55.58
CA LYS A 717 26.26 20.09 55.09
C LYS A 717 26.73 18.97 54.16
N GLY A 718 26.93 19.29 52.87
CA GLY A 718 27.44 18.36 51.85
C GLY A 718 26.58 18.24 50.60
N TRP A 719 25.30 18.60 50.65
CA TRP A 719 24.43 18.75 49.48
C TRP A 719 24.32 20.22 49.07
N GLN A 720 24.13 20.47 47.78
CA GLN A 720 23.90 21.80 47.24
C GLN A 720 22.77 21.78 46.21
N LEU A 721 21.97 22.84 46.20
CA LEU A 721 21.05 23.12 45.09
C LEU A 721 21.83 23.89 44.02
N VAL A 722 22.07 23.27 42.88
CA VAL A 722 22.72 23.87 41.72
C VAL A 722 21.62 24.39 40.80
N PRO A 723 21.43 25.72 40.63
CA PRO A 723 20.30 26.26 39.87
C PRO A 723 20.35 25.95 38.37
N SER A 724 21.55 25.78 37.82
CA SER A 724 21.81 25.46 36.42
C SER A 724 22.92 24.42 36.38
N TRP A 725 22.55 23.14 36.46
CA TRP A 725 23.50 22.05 36.56
C TRP A 725 24.12 21.69 35.20
N THR A 726 25.43 21.46 35.19
CA THR A 726 26.18 20.92 34.06
C THR A 726 27.10 19.79 34.51
N PRO A 727 27.33 18.77 33.68
CA PRO A 727 28.17 17.62 34.06
C PRO A 727 29.63 18.05 34.23
N ARG A 728 30.29 17.52 35.28
CA ARG A 728 31.71 17.78 35.53
C ARG A 728 32.64 16.91 34.71
N LEU A 729 32.19 15.70 34.36
CA LEU A 729 32.93 14.76 33.54
C LEU A 729 32.39 14.81 32.11
N ILE A 730 33.29 14.66 31.14
CA ILE A 730 32.92 14.59 29.71
C ILE A 730 32.20 13.27 29.46
N ALA A 731 30.92 13.37 29.14
CA ALA A 731 30.04 12.30 28.70
C ALA A 731 28.84 12.93 27.97
N GLU A 732 28.11 12.14 27.20
CA GLU A 732 26.87 12.59 26.59
C GLU A 732 25.83 12.97 27.65
N THR A 733 24.85 13.79 27.26
CA THR A 733 23.72 14.20 28.10
C THR A 733 22.41 14.06 27.32
N ARG A 734 21.29 14.33 27.99
CA ARG A 734 19.96 14.39 27.35
C ARG A 734 19.35 15.79 27.50
N PRO A 735 18.66 16.30 26.46
CA PRO A 735 17.90 17.54 26.57
C PRO A 735 16.95 17.54 27.77
N GLY A 736 16.80 18.69 28.44
CA GLY A 736 15.95 18.82 29.64
C GLY A 736 16.61 18.40 30.96
N PHE A 737 17.86 17.89 30.90
CA PHE A 737 18.63 17.45 32.08
C PHE A 737 19.99 18.15 32.21
N VAL A 738 20.21 19.22 31.46
CA VAL A 738 21.35 20.13 31.58
C VAL A 738 20.80 21.55 31.61
N ASP A 739 21.49 22.46 32.30
CA ASP A 739 21.05 23.84 32.52
C ASP A 739 19.70 23.92 33.27
N VAL A 740 19.48 22.94 34.15
CA VAL A 740 18.29 22.83 35.00
C VAL A 740 18.66 22.73 36.47
N PRO A 741 17.76 23.10 37.39
CA PRO A 741 17.99 22.93 38.81
C PRO A 741 18.19 21.46 39.19
N MET A 742 19.25 21.17 39.92
CA MET A 742 19.50 19.85 40.51
C MET A 742 19.99 19.96 41.95
N LEU A 743 19.60 19.00 42.77
CA LEU A 743 20.32 18.73 44.01
C LEU A 743 21.52 17.87 43.68
N GLU A 744 22.71 18.33 44.05
CA GLU A 744 23.97 17.66 43.77
C GLU A 744 24.78 17.42 45.06
N THR A 745 25.46 16.28 45.10
CA THR A 745 26.61 16.07 45.97
C THR A 745 27.61 15.13 45.30
N ASP A 746 28.88 15.23 45.71
CA ASP A 746 29.97 14.29 45.42
C ASP A 746 30.70 13.85 46.70
N ARG A 747 30.09 14.12 47.87
CA ARG A 747 30.74 13.92 49.17
C ARG A 747 30.17 12.71 49.89
N PRO A 748 30.97 11.65 50.11
CA PRO A 748 30.59 10.56 51.00
C PRO A 748 30.11 11.06 52.36
N GLY A 749 29.04 10.45 52.88
CA GLY A 749 28.41 10.82 54.14
C GLY A 749 27.49 12.05 54.09
N ALA A 750 27.42 12.78 52.97
CA ALA A 750 26.50 13.90 52.82
C ALA A 750 25.04 13.42 52.94
N LYS A 751 24.26 14.08 53.80
CA LYS A 751 22.87 13.68 54.11
C LYS A 751 21.83 14.67 53.60
N LEU A 752 20.68 14.14 53.23
CA LEU A 752 19.48 14.90 52.86
C LEU A 752 18.27 14.20 53.47
N THR A 753 17.24 14.96 53.83
CA THR A 753 15.93 14.38 54.21
C THR A 753 14.81 15.00 53.40
N LEU A 754 13.76 14.21 53.14
CA LEU A 754 12.52 14.66 52.51
C LEU A 754 11.34 14.16 53.36
N ASP A 755 10.50 15.09 53.80
CA ASP A 755 9.20 14.74 54.38
C ASP A 755 8.18 14.66 53.23
N PHE A 756 7.43 13.56 53.18
CA PHE A 756 6.41 13.34 52.14
C PHE A 756 5.19 12.63 52.72
N GLU A 757 4.07 12.71 52.02
CA GLU A 757 2.86 11.96 52.34
C GLU A 757 2.54 11.04 51.17
N GLY A 758 2.25 9.76 51.44
CA GLY A 758 1.94 8.81 50.38
C GLY A 758 2.23 7.35 50.73
N THR A 759 2.38 6.54 49.68
CA THR A 759 2.56 5.09 49.71
C THR A 759 3.82 4.62 48.99
N ALA A 760 4.44 5.48 48.17
CA ALA A 760 5.70 5.18 47.51
C ALA A 760 6.57 6.44 47.40
N VAL A 761 7.90 6.24 47.42
CA VAL A 761 8.87 7.33 47.20
C VAL A 761 10.07 6.85 46.38
N GLY A 762 10.64 7.76 45.61
CA GLY A 762 11.80 7.54 44.77
C GLY A 762 12.53 8.84 44.44
N ILE A 763 13.54 8.73 43.58
CA ILE A 763 14.20 9.86 42.95
C ILE A 763 14.11 9.77 41.44
N PHE A 764 14.00 10.93 40.80
CA PHE A 764 14.32 11.13 39.41
C PHE A 764 15.67 11.82 39.33
N CYS A 765 16.70 11.08 38.92
CA CYS A 765 18.08 11.52 38.89
C CYS A 765 18.69 11.44 37.49
N VAL A 766 19.95 11.85 37.39
CA VAL A 766 20.77 11.62 36.21
C VAL A 766 21.97 10.77 36.61
N SER A 767 22.08 9.59 36.00
CA SER A 767 23.09 8.59 36.33
C SER A 767 24.27 8.69 35.36
N GLY A 768 25.37 9.31 35.78
CA GLY A 768 26.55 9.55 34.92
C GLY A 768 27.82 8.82 35.34
N PRO A 769 28.99 9.18 34.74
CA PRO A 769 30.24 8.45 34.95
C PRO A 769 30.77 8.49 36.39
N ALA A 770 30.28 9.42 37.21
CA ALA A 770 30.61 9.52 38.63
C ALA A 770 29.47 9.05 39.55
N ALA A 771 28.44 8.37 39.03
CA ALA A 771 27.29 7.94 39.82
C ALA A 771 27.72 7.11 41.04
N GLY A 772 27.22 7.50 42.21
CA GLY A 772 27.54 6.88 43.50
C GLY A 772 26.48 5.91 44.00
N ILE A 773 26.77 5.28 45.13
CA ILE A 773 25.80 4.47 45.87
C ILE A 773 25.08 5.36 46.90
N LEU A 774 23.75 5.40 46.80
CA LEU A 774 22.88 6.00 47.79
C LEU A 774 22.57 5.00 48.91
N GLU A 775 22.60 5.47 50.15
CA GLU A 775 22.05 4.74 51.29
C GLU A 775 20.79 5.46 51.74
N TYR A 776 19.63 4.79 51.70
CA TYR A 776 18.34 5.37 52.07
C TYR A 776 17.69 4.66 53.27
N SER A 777 16.96 5.42 54.07
CA SER A 777 16.17 4.97 55.22
C SER A 777 14.84 5.70 55.24
N ILE A 778 13.75 4.97 55.48
CA ILE A 778 12.40 5.53 55.61
C ILE A 778 11.93 5.29 57.05
N ASP A 779 11.44 6.33 57.70
CA ASP A 779 10.93 6.30 59.09
C ASP A 779 11.90 5.68 60.11
N GLY A 780 13.21 5.84 59.87
CA GLY A 780 14.25 5.32 60.76
C GLY A 780 14.56 3.83 60.58
N ALA A 781 14.01 3.17 59.55
CA ALA A 781 14.36 1.81 59.20
C ALA A 781 15.86 1.66 58.85
N PRO A 782 16.43 0.44 58.91
CA PRO A 782 17.82 0.21 58.51
C PRO A 782 18.12 0.72 57.10
N PHE A 783 19.30 1.33 56.92
CA PHE A 783 19.72 1.87 55.63
C PHE A 783 19.87 0.75 54.58
N LYS A 784 19.23 0.94 53.42
CA LYS A 784 19.39 0.09 52.23
C LYS A 784 20.31 0.80 51.23
N LYS A 785 21.14 0.03 50.53
CA LYS A 785 22.02 0.56 49.46
C LYS A 785 21.29 0.50 48.11
N LEU A 786 21.44 1.55 47.32
CA LEU A 786 21.02 1.65 45.93
C LEU A 786 22.21 2.13 45.10
N ASP A 787 22.69 1.30 44.18
CA ASP A 787 23.65 1.75 43.19
C ASP A 787 22.92 2.55 42.11
N THR A 788 23.35 3.80 41.90
CA THR A 788 22.76 4.65 40.85
C THR A 788 23.47 4.50 39.50
N PHE A 789 24.58 3.74 39.44
CA PHE A 789 25.29 3.49 38.20
C PHE A 789 24.52 2.53 37.29
N THR A 790 24.30 2.94 36.04
CA THR A 790 23.63 2.13 35.00
C THR A 790 24.65 1.58 34.01
N ALA A 791 24.23 0.66 33.14
CA ALA A 791 25.08 0.17 32.05
C ALA A 791 25.56 1.28 31.09
N TRP A 792 24.82 2.39 30.98
CA TRP A 792 25.18 3.53 30.11
C TRP A 792 25.99 4.62 30.81
N SER A 793 26.06 4.57 32.15
CA SER A 793 26.65 5.65 32.96
C SER A 793 28.12 5.92 32.63
N GLY A 794 28.86 4.95 32.08
CA GLY A 794 30.26 5.16 31.67
C GLY A 794 30.46 6.23 30.58
N GLY A 795 29.47 6.42 29.70
CA GLY A 795 29.54 7.36 28.56
C GLY A 795 28.40 8.38 28.48
N LEU A 796 27.38 8.27 29.33
CA LEU A 796 26.17 9.07 29.27
C LEU A 796 25.68 9.44 30.67
N TYR A 797 25.29 10.70 30.86
CA TYR A 797 24.43 11.14 31.94
C TYR A 797 22.97 10.84 31.58
N ILE A 798 22.51 9.66 31.97
CA ILE A 798 21.19 9.14 31.59
C ILE A 798 20.13 9.53 32.63
N PRO A 799 19.00 10.14 32.24
CA PRO A 799 17.86 10.35 33.12
C PRO A 799 17.30 9.01 33.60
N TRP A 800 17.11 8.84 34.90
CA TRP A 800 16.72 7.57 35.48
C TRP A 800 15.83 7.75 36.71
N VAL A 801 14.84 6.89 36.88
CA VAL A 801 14.03 6.83 38.10
C VAL A 801 14.39 5.60 38.91
N TYR A 802 14.65 5.81 40.19
CA TYR A 802 14.81 4.75 41.16
C TYR A 802 13.70 4.85 42.21
N MET A 803 12.99 3.74 42.40
CA MET A 803 12.02 3.59 43.49
C MET A 803 12.73 3.05 44.74
N PHE A 804 12.28 3.51 45.90
CA PHE A 804 12.74 3.00 47.20
C PHE A 804 11.70 2.02 47.75
N ASP A 805 10.96 2.40 48.79
CA ASP A 805 9.82 1.61 49.24
C ASP A 805 8.57 2.04 48.46
N THR A 806 7.81 1.05 48.00
CA THR A 806 6.65 1.21 47.10
C THR A 806 5.34 0.70 47.69
N GLU A 807 5.37 0.29 48.96
CA GLU A 807 4.24 -0.31 49.69
C GLU A 807 4.06 0.27 51.09
N LEU A 808 4.37 1.55 51.27
CA LEU A 808 4.24 2.23 52.55
C LEU A 808 2.76 2.37 52.94
N PRO A 809 2.41 2.29 54.24
CA PRO A 809 1.08 2.62 54.71
C PRO A 809 0.75 4.06 54.33
N LYS A 810 -0.48 4.35 53.88
CA LYS A 810 -0.85 5.73 53.55
C LYS A 810 -0.66 6.66 54.75
N GLY A 811 0.19 7.66 54.62
CA GLY A 811 0.43 8.64 55.66
C GLY A 811 1.70 9.45 55.44
N LYS A 812 2.14 10.15 56.49
CA LYS A 812 3.35 10.96 56.47
C LYS A 812 4.57 10.10 56.78
N HIS A 813 5.60 10.28 55.97
CA HIS A 813 6.86 9.57 56.06
C HIS A 813 8.04 10.53 55.98
N ARG A 814 9.17 10.08 56.50
CA ARG A 814 10.46 10.78 56.36
C ARG A 814 11.47 9.88 55.66
N LEU A 815 11.89 10.31 54.48
CA LEU A 815 13.03 9.75 53.75
C LEU A 815 14.32 10.42 54.23
N MET A 816 15.35 9.63 54.50
CA MET A 816 16.70 10.09 54.78
C MET A 816 17.69 9.41 53.84
N PHE A 817 18.53 10.21 53.17
CA PHE A 817 19.67 9.73 52.40
C PHE A 817 20.98 10.00 53.10
N ARG A 818 21.97 9.18 52.76
CA ARG A 818 23.38 9.54 52.81
C ARG A 818 24.14 8.94 51.63
N MET A 819 25.17 9.64 51.16
CA MET A 819 26.08 9.07 50.16
C MET A 819 26.97 8.02 50.79
N SER A 820 27.09 6.86 50.15
CA SER A 820 28.09 5.86 50.54
C SER A 820 29.50 6.35 50.17
N LYS A 821 30.50 5.82 50.88
CA LYS A 821 31.91 5.94 50.46
C LYS A 821 32.26 4.93 49.36
N ASP A 822 31.45 3.89 49.25
CA ASP A 822 31.59 2.86 48.22
C ASP A 822 30.93 3.37 46.92
N HIS A 823 31.42 2.90 45.77
CA HIS A 823 30.82 3.17 44.47
C HIS A 823 30.93 1.94 43.57
N HIS A 824 30.16 1.92 42.49
CA HIS A 824 30.26 0.88 41.48
C HIS A 824 31.70 0.76 40.95
N PRO A 825 32.25 -0.44 40.71
CA PRO A 825 33.64 -0.61 40.25
C PRO A 825 33.98 0.14 38.96
N GLN A 826 32.99 0.39 38.10
CA GLN A 826 33.15 1.16 36.85
C GLN A 826 32.86 2.66 37.00
N SER A 827 32.37 3.10 38.15
CA SER A 827 32.14 4.53 38.43
C SER A 827 33.46 5.24 38.74
N LYS A 828 33.56 6.48 38.29
CA LYS A 828 34.69 7.40 38.52
C LYS A 828 34.51 8.24 39.79
N GLY A 829 33.44 8.04 40.55
CA GLY A 829 33.14 8.85 41.73
C GLY A 829 31.95 8.38 42.56
N THR A 830 31.52 9.23 43.49
CA THR A 830 30.42 8.99 44.44
C THR A 830 29.35 10.06 44.33
N ALA A 831 29.16 10.63 43.14
CA ALA A 831 28.26 11.74 42.90
C ALA A 831 26.80 11.30 42.73
N CYS A 832 25.88 12.19 43.10
CA CYS A 832 24.46 12.02 42.83
C CYS A 832 23.86 13.37 42.42
N GLN A 833 23.04 13.34 41.37
CA GLN A 833 22.32 14.48 40.83
C GLN A 833 20.83 14.17 40.77
N ILE A 834 20.05 14.79 41.64
CA ILE A 834 18.59 14.60 41.72
C ILE A 834 17.90 15.77 41.02
N ARG A 835 17.09 15.45 40.02
CA ARG A 835 16.29 16.41 39.27
C ARG A 835 14.95 16.68 39.93
N GLN A 836 14.28 15.64 40.44
CA GLN A 836 13.01 15.67 41.19
C GLN A 836 12.95 14.47 42.14
N PHE A 837 12.07 14.52 43.14
CA PHE A 837 11.62 13.32 43.84
C PHE A 837 10.37 12.77 43.16
N VAL A 838 10.11 11.48 43.30
CA VAL A 838 8.85 10.87 42.83
C VAL A 838 8.09 10.33 44.04
N VAL A 839 6.81 10.69 44.17
CA VAL A 839 5.96 10.30 45.30
C VAL A 839 4.59 9.85 44.79
N ASN A 840 4.05 8.78 45.36
CA ASN A 840 2.67 8.33 45.10
C ASN A 840 1.83 8.63 46.34
N GLU A 841 0.88 9.56 46.26
CA GLU A 841 0.09 10.04 47.42
C GLU A 841 -1.11 9.18 47.83
#